data_AF-A0A1W5DDT2-F1
#
_entry.id   AF-A0A1W5DDT2-F1
#
_cell.length_a   1.000
_cell.length_b   1.000
_cell.length_c   1.000
_cell.angle_alpha   90.00
_cell.angle_beta   90.00
_cell.angle_gamma   90.00
#
_symmetry.space_group_name_H-M   'P 1'
#
loop_
_entity.id
_entity.type
_entity.pdbx_description
1 polymer ?
#
loop_
_entity_poly.entity_id
_entity_poly.type
_entity_poly.pdbx_seq_one_letter_code
_entity_poly.pdbx_strand_id
1 'polypeptide(L)'
;MIRRILPKGRAPHICVVGAGMAGMRCAQVLSDKGMKVTVFEGRDRLDAAKGPNWIHGTDHNPFIDLAEETDTTTFSVPEKSALFDEFGHPLPEDKAAQYSEVVWGMISDAFKYSNEHSASIPQTRSLRDYLEERVKDKGLTKAEERIVLQMAEMWGAFVGDPLERQSLKFFWLEECIEGENLFVASTYKSILSHIATTTLAHTTVHLSTKVMTIESLPPSPPTSPNPSVRVTTSTGTIHIFDEVIMTAPLGYLKRNLSTFVPPLPPRLTSAIANISYGRLEKVYITFPHAFWDSPPSSSSTPNGDLCPIYLTSHRLAFAATMPPPQTSPAQAAHAVSYGQVIEYIQDRIYLASYTHPPDEATPFPYPRATSRSPQKRSSKSQRGPTPAPVSTGPKVHPPVYFTIDDSLLYNAFHADFGPLHIGHLYRFAVTLHDYLGDPANEGRGVVFWSMADSRSRANAACLLACYMVLIQGWAPHLALAPIAQADPPLMPFRDAGYSQADYVLNVQDVVYGVWKAKEEGLCGLRDFSLEEYERFERVDMGDFNWLTPQFLAFASPQHPPIAPIPTSSPLYATLPTTLAAVKSSSLPQPFKNVLCHFSSRNIGLVVRLNSELYCPSYFTALGINHLDMIFDDGTCPPLALVKKFIKLAHETITTKHKAIAVHCKAGLGRTGCLIGAYLIYRHGFTANEIIAFMRFMRPGMVAPSANGGGKTA
;
A
#
# COMPACT_ATOMS: atom_id res chain seq x y z
N MET A 1 16.49 -6.41 -1.18
CA MET A 1 16.75 -7.85 -1.01
C MET A 1 18.10 -8.26 -1.64
N ILE A 2 19.23 -7.57 -1.34
CA ILE A 2 20.59 -7.90 -1.84
C ILE A 2 21.52 -8.20 -0.65
N ARG A 3 21.06 -9.04 0.28
CA ARG A 3 21.88 -9.55 1.39
C ARG A 3 21.59 -11.02 1.61
N ARG A 4 22.09 -11.85 0.70
CA ARG A 4 22.40 -13.25 0.99
C ARG A 4 23.79 -13.54 0.45
N ILE A 5 24.65 -14.01 1.35
CA ILE A 5 25.82 -14.83 1.07
C ILE A 5 26.89 -14.15 0.21
N LEU A 6 27.58 -13.15 0.77
CA LEU A 6 28.93 -12.82 0.30
C LEU A 6 29.91 -13.00 1.46
N PRO A 7 31.10 -13.58 1.22
CA PRO A 7 32.18 -13.58 2.20
C PRO A 7 32.42 -12.16 2.73
N LYS A 8 32.59 -12.01 4.05
CA LYS A 8 32.92 -10.72 4.67
C LYS A 8 34.09 -10.09 3.92
N GLY A 9 33.87 -8.91 3.32
CA GLY A 9 34.92 -8.10 2.69
C GLY A 9 34.93 -8.03 1.15
N ARG A 10 34.05 -8.73 0.41
CA ARG A 10 33.97 -8.60 -1.06
C ARG A 10 32.75 -7.79 -1.52
N ALA A 11 32.96 -6.79 -2.38
CA ALA A 11 31.90 -6.10 -3.11
C ALA A 11 31.32 -7.02 -4.22
N PRO A 12 29.99 -7.21 -4.30
CA PRO A 12 29.38 -7.98 -5.39
C PRO A 12 29.60 -7.31 -6.74
N HIS A 13 29.73 -8.11 -7.78
CA HIS A 13 29.74 -7.67 -9.17
C HIS A 13 28.39 -7.97 -9.82
N ILE A 14 27.60 -6.93 -10.06
CA ILE A 14 26.24 -7.01 -10.57
C ILE A 14 26.20 -6.59 -12.04
N CYS A 15 25.47 -7.34 -12.85
CA CYS A 15 25.17 -6.97 -14.23
C CYS A 15 23.79 -6.32 -14.32
N VAL A 16 23.69 -5.19 -15.01
CA VAL A 16 22.43 -4.53 -15.36
C VAL A 16 22.23 -4.61 -16.88
N VAL A 17 21.08 -5.13 -17.32
CA VAL A 17 20.76 -5.26 -18.75
C VAL A 17 19.74 -4.20 -19.14
N GLY A 18 20.14 -3.30 -20.05
CA GLY A 18 19.43 -2.10 -20.46
C GLY A 18 19.98 -0.85 -19.78
N ALA A 19 20.31 0.18 -20.56
CA ALA A 19 20.85 1.45 -20.06
C ALA A 19 19.88 2.63 -20.27
N GLY A 20 18.57 2.36 -20.22
CA GLY A 20 17.56 3.42 -20.08
C GLY A 20 17.52 3.99 -18.66
N MET A 21 16.60 4.93 -18.40
CA MET A 21 16.44 5.60 -17.09
C MET A 21 16.49 4.64 -15.89
N ALA A 22 15.68 3.57 -15.92
CA ALA A 22 15.63 2.58 -14.84
C ALA A 22 16.96 1.85 -14.64
N GLY A 23 17.64 1.48 -15.74
CA GLY A 23 18.93 0.78 -15.70
C GLY A 23 20.05 1.67 -15.18
N MET A 24 20.13 2.91 -15.64
CA MET A 24 21.15 3.87 -15.19
C MET A 24 20.95 4.26 -13.72
N ARG A 25 19.71 4.52 -13.29
CA ARG A 25 19.44 4.80 -11.87
C ARG A 25 19.72 3.58 -10.99
N CYS A 26 19.38 2.38 -11.44
CA CYS A 26 19.74 1.14 -10.74
C CYS A 26 21.25 1.01 -10.58
N ALA A 27 22.00 1.21 -11.66
CA ALA A 27 23.46 1.14 -11.66
C ALA A 27 24.10 2.18 -10.72
N GLN A 28 23.57 3.41 -10.70
CA GLN A 28 23.99 4.46 -9.76
C GLN A 28 23.78 4.02 -8.31
N VAL A 29 22.55 3.64 -7.94
CA VAL A 29 22.20 3.27 -6.55
C VAL A 29 23.00 2.08 -6.04
N LEU A 30 23.32 1.12 -6.91
CA LEU A 30 24.17 -0.02 -6.56
C LEU A 30 25.63 0.39 -6.35
N SER A 31 26.14 1.28 -7.22
CA SER A 31 27.51 1.79 -7.15
C SER A 31 27.73 2.66 -5.91
N ASP A 32 26.78 3.52 -5.56
CA ASP A 32 26.79 4.35 -4.35
C ASP A 32 26.85 3.49 -3.07
N LYS A 33 26.37 2.25 -3.14
CA LYS A 33 26.46 1.26 -2.05
C LYS A 33 27.74 0.42 -2.08
N GLY A 34 28.70 0.80 -2.92
CA GLY A 34 30.02 0.15 -3.03
C GLY A 34 30.01 -1.16 -3.81
N MET A 35 28.98 -1.43 -4.62
CA MET A 35 28.93 -2.61 -5.48
C MET A 35 29.62 -2.33 -6.82
N LYS A 36 30.27 -3.35 -7.41
CA LYS A 36 30.81 -3.24 -8.76
C LYS A 36 29.67 -3.47 -9.76
N VAL A 37 29.49 -2.59 -10.73
CA VAL A 37 28.38 -2.70 -11.70
C VAL A 37 28.90 -2.66 -13.13
N THR A 38 28.38 -3.57 -13.95
CA THR A 38 28.53 -3.55 -15.40
C THR A 38 27.16 -3.46 -16.07
N VAL A 39 26.99 -2.51 -16.99
CA VAL A 39 25.74 -2.29 -17.73
C VAL A 39 25.93 -2.70 -19.19
N PHE A 40 25.00 -3.47 -19.74
CA PHE A 40 24.95 -3.80 -21.16
C PHE A 40 23.73 -3.15 -21.82
N GLU A 41 23.94 -2.42 -22.91
CA GLU A 41 22.89 -1.82 -23.74
C GLU A 41 23.05 -2.28 -25.19
N GLY A 42 21.94 -2.77 -25.75
CA GLY A 42 21.94 -3.30 -27.11
C GLY A 42 22.03 -2.24 -28.21
N ARG A 43 21.78 -0.97 -27.86
CA ARG A 43 21.89 0.19 -28.75
C ARG A 43 23.19 0.93 -28.52
N ASP A 44 23.55 1.77 -29.46
CA ASP A 44 24.72 2.66 -29.45
C ASP A 44 24.51 3.94 -28.63
N ARG A 45 23.45 4.01 -27.81
CA ARG A 45 23.04 5.21 -27.08
C ARG A 45 22.34 4.88 -25.77
N LEU A 46 22.42 5.82 -24.83
CA LEU A 46 21.78 5.77 -23.51
C LEU A 46 20.37 6.41 -23.50
N ASP A 47 19.98 7.07 -24.59
CA ASP A 47 18.78 7.90 -24.66
C ASP A 47 17.62 7.27 -25.45
N ALA A 48 16.44 7.86 -25.27
CA ALA A 48 15.30 7.70 -26.17
C ALA A 48 15.19 9.00 -27.01
N ALA A 49 15.54 8.94 -28.29
CA ALA A 49 15.80 10.10 -29.16
C ALA A 49 14.64 11.11 -29.27
N LYS A 50 13.42 10.72 -28.88
CA LYS A 50 12.19 11.54 -28.87
C LYS A 50 11.24 11.03 -27.77
N GLY A 51 11.74 10.99 -26.53
CA GLY A 51 11.10 10.36 -25.37
C GLY A 51 9.77 10.98 -24.90
N PRO A 52 9.36 10.76 -23.64
CA PRO A 52 8.19 11.43 -23.07
C PRO A 52 8.33 12.96 -23.16
N ASN A 53 7.21 13.69 -23.17
CA ASN A 53 7.20 15.17 -23.10
C ASN A 53 6.41 15.64 -21.87
N TRP A 54 6.12 14.74 -20.93
CA TRP A 54 5.25 15.02 -19.81
C TRP A 54 5.87 14.47 -18.55
N ILE A 55 6.03 15.32 -17.54
CA ILE A 55 6.23 14.91 -16.15
C ILE A 55 4.83 14.88 -15.54
N HIS A 56 4.31 13.67 -15.31
CA HIS A 56 2.97 13.49 -14.75
C HIS A 56 3.03 13.54 -13.23
N GLY A 57 2.24 14.44 -12.65
CA GLY A 57 2.24 14.73 -11.23
C GLY A 57 3.51 15.44 -10.77
N THR A 58 3.34 16.55 -10.05
CA THR A 58 4.43 17.31 -9.44
C THR A 58 4.63 16.92 -7.98
N ASP A 59 3.63 16.31 -7.34
CA ASP A 59 3.68 15.97 -5.93
C ASP A 59 4.58 14.75 -5.72
N HIS A 60 5.65 14.93 -4.95
CA HIS A 60 6.62 13.88 -4.62
C HIS A 60 7.24 13.15 -5.83
N ASN A 61 7.24 13.79 -7.01
CA ASN A 61 7.81 13.21 -8.21
C ASN A 61 9.31 13.58 -8.33
N PRO A 62 10.25 12.63 -8.21
CA PRO A 62 11.68 12.91 -8.26
C PRO A 62 12.17 13.47 -9.61
N PHE A 63 11.33 13.41 -10.66
CA PHE A 63 11.63 14.05 -11.93
C PHE A 63 11.52 15.58 -11.87
N ILE A 64 10.81 16.15 -10.89
CA ILE A 64 10.76 17.59 -10.67
C ILE A 64 12.12 18.09 -10.19
N ASP A 65 12.66 17.47 -9.14
CA ASP A 65 14.01 17.78 -8.64
C ASP A 65 15.05 17.68 -9.75
N LEU A 66 15.01 16.59 -10.54
CA LEU A 66 15.92 16.41 -11.67
C LEU A 66 15.72 17.44 -12.80
N ALA A 67 14.48 17.88 -13.04
CA ALA A 67 14.20 18.90 -14.04
C ALA A 67 14.78 20.25 -13.59
N GLU A 68 14.63 20.61 -12.32
CA GLU A 68 15.22 21.82 -11.71
C GLU A 68 16.74 21.76 -11.72
N GLU A 69 17.35 20.66 -11.27
CA GLU A 69 18.82 20.47 -11.21
C GLU A 69 19.49 20.54 -12.59
N THR A 70 18.75 20.28 -13.66
CA THR A 70 19.27 20.23 -15.03
C THR A 70 18.78 21.37 -15.92
N ASP A 71 18.12 22.37 -15.33
CA ASP A 71 17.49 23.49 -16.05
C ASP A 71 16.60 23.02 -17.22
N THR A 72 15.90 21.90 -17.03
CA THR A 72 15.01 21.33 -18.05
C THR A 72 13.79 22.24 -18.21
N THR A 73 13.61 22.81 -19.40
CA THR A 73 12.48 23.70 -19.68
C THR A 73 11.15 22.94 -19.61
N THR A 74 10.33 23.30 -18.63
CA THR A 74 8.97 22.80 -18.41
C THR A 74 7.94 23.92 -18.54
N PHE A 75 6.69 23.55 -18.82
CA PHE A 75 5.57 24.46 -18.95
C PHE A 75 4.31 23.82 -18.36
N SER A 76 3.64 24.52 -17.44
CA SER A 76 2.31 24.12 -16.96
C SER A 76 1.28 24.44 -18.02
N VAL A 77 0.39 23.49 -18.30
CA VAL A 77 -0.69 23.71 -19.26
C VAL A 77 -1.68 24.71 -18.67
N PRO A 78 -2.05 25.79 -19.37
CA PRO A 78 -3.04 26.75 -18.89
C PRO A 78 -4.39 26.06 -18.64
N GLU A 79 -5.09 26.47 -17.58
CA GLU A 79 -6.45 25.99 -17.28
C GLU A 79 -7.45 26.26 -18.42
N LYS A 80 -7.17 27.27 -19.26
CA LYS A 80 -8.02 27.64 -20.39
C LYS A 80 -7.65 26.84 -21.64
N SER A 81 -8.49 25.84 -21.94
CA SER A 81 -8.45 25.10 -23.20
C SER A 81 -9.64 25.50 -24.08
N ALA A 82 -9.37 25.82 -25.35
CA ALA A 82 -10.42 26.06 -26.33
C ALA A 82 -10.99 24.71 -26.78
N LEU A 83 -12.21 24.39 -26.33
CA LEU A 83 -12.93 23.19 -26.76
C LEU A 83 -13.88 23.54 -27.90
N PHE A 84 -13.96 22.67 -28.89
CA PHE A 84 -14.83 22.81 -30.06
C PHE A 84 -15.75 21.60 -30.15
N ASP A 85 -16.98 21.81 -30.62
CA ASP A 85 -17.91 20.73 -30.93
C ASP A 85 -17.54 20.00 -32.24
N GLU A 86 -18.29 18.95 -32.57
CA GLU A 86 -18.09 18.15 -33.79
C GLU A 86 -18.28 18.94 -35.11
N PHE A 87 -18.84 20.15 -35.04
CA PHE A 87 -19.03 21.06 -36.16
C PHE A 87 -17.99 22.18 -36.22
N GLY A 88 -17.04 22.20 -35.27
CA GLY A 88 -15.98 23.21 -35.19
C GLY A 88 -16.43 24.52 -34.54
N HIS A 89 -17.56 24.56 -33.85
CA HIS A 89 -17.97 25.74 -33.07
C HIS A 89 -17.34 25.72 -31.68
N PRO A 90 -16.88 26.86 -31.16
CA PRO A 90 -16.33 26.93 -29.81
C PRO A 90 -17.40 26.67 -28.76
N LEU A 91 -17.10 25.83 -27.78
CA LEU A 91 -17.94 25.63 -26.61
C LEU A 91 -17.77 26.82 -25.65
N PRO A 92 -18.87 27.34 -25.06
CA PRO A 92 -18.80 28.33 -23.99
C PRO A 92 -17.90 27.86 -22.83
N GLU A 93 -17.10 28.76 -22.25
CA GLU A 93 -16.11 28.41 -21.21
C GLU A 93 -16.76 27.71 -19.99
N ASP A 94 -17.95 28.16 -19.59
CA ASP A 94 -18.72 27.58 -18.48
C ASP A 94 -19.16 26.13 -18.77
N LYS A 95 -19.60 25.86 -20.00
CA LYS A 95 -19.96 24.52 -20.46
C LYS A 95 -18.75 23.61 -20.60
N ALA A 96 -17.65 24.13 -21.13
CA ALA A 96 -16.39 23.40 -21.24
C ALA A 96 -15.88 22.94 -19.85
N ALA A 97 -15.88 23.84 -18.87
CA ALA A 97 -15.52 23.52 -17.49
C ALA A 97 -16.48 22.49 -16.88
N GLN A 98 -17.80 22.69 -17.04
CA GLN A 98 -18.83 21.76 -16.56
C GLN A 98 -18.61 20.33 -17.10
N TYR A 99 -18.42 20.19 -18.41
CA TYR A 99 -18.23 18.87 -19.02
C TYR A 99 -16.91 18.21 -18.62
N SER A 100 -15.84 19.00 -18.47
CA SER A 100 -14.56 18.50 -17.96
C SER A 100 -14.70 17.91 -16.56
N GLU A 101 -15.37 18.62 -15.65
CA GLU A 101 -15.66 18.13 -14.29
C GLU A 101 -16.46 16.83 -14.32
N VAL A 102 -17.46 16.72 -15.19
CA VAL A 102 -18.25 15.49 -15.36
C VAL A 102 -17.37 14.33 -15.85
N VAL A 103 -16.53 14.54 -16.86
CA VAL A 103 -15.61 13.51 -17.38
C VAL A 103 -14.67 13.01 -16.28
N TRP A 104 -13.99 13.92 -15.60
CA TRP A 104 -13.04 13.57 -14.54
C TRP A 104 -13.74 12.88 -13.36
N GLY A 105 -14.93 13.33 -12.99
CA GLY A 105 -15.77 12.68 -11.99
C GLY A 105 -16.09 11.24 -12.38
N MET A 106 -16.52 11.00 -13.62
CA MET A 106 -16.83 9.63 -14.09
C MET A 106 -15.61 8.72 -14.16
N ILE A 107 -14.44 9.25 -14.56
CA ILE A 107 -13.18 8.48 -14.56
C ILE A 107 -12.77 8.12 -13.12
N SER A 108 -12.85 9.08 -12.19
CA SER A 108 -12.63 8.83 -10.75
C SER A 108 -13.60 7.78 -10.20
N ASP A 109 -14.88 7.84 -10.60
CA ASP A 109 -15.87 6.83 -10.19
C ASP A 109 -15.59 5.46 -10.81
N ALA A 110 -15.07 5.41 -12.04
CA ALA A 110 -14.63 4.18 -12.68
C ALA A 110 -13.45 3.54 -11.94
N PHE A 111 -12.50 4.34 -11.44
CA PHE A 111 -11.41 3.87 -10.57
C PHE A 111 -11.93 3.20 -9.30
N LYS A 112 -12.81 3.89 -8.57
CA LYS A 112 -13.41 3.37 -7.33
C LYS A 112 -14.19 2.09 -7.60
N TYR A 113 -15.05 2.12 -8.62
CA TYR A 113 -15.87 0.98 -9.01
C TYR A 113 -15.02 -0.22 -9.43
N SER A 114 -13.97 0.00 -10.22
CA SER A 114 -13.00 -1.01 -10.62
C SER A 114 -12.33 -1.64 -9.42
N ASN A 115 -11.85 -0.83 -8.48
CA ASN A 115 -11.14 -1.30 -7.29
C ASN A 115 -12.05 -2.17 -6.40
N GLU A 116 -13.29 -1.70 -6.17
CA GLU A 116 -14.28 -2.38 -5.33
C GLU A 116 -14.86 -3.65 -5.96
N HIS A 117 -15.02 -3.68 -7.29
CA HIS A 117 -15.74 -4.74 -8.00
C HIS A 117 -14.84 -5.55 -8.96
N SER A 118 -13.53 -5.40 -8.90
CA SER A 118 -12.57 -6.06 -9.82
C SER A 118 -12.77 -7.57 -9.91
N ALA A 119 -13.19 -8.24 -8.83
CA ALA A 119 -13.46 -9.68 -8.85
C ALA A 119 -14.65 -10.05 -9.75
N SER A 120 -15.73 -9.26 -9.73
CA SER A 120 -16.99 -9.54 -10.42
C SER A 120 -17.10 -8.91 -11.81
N ILE A 121 -16.34 -7.86 -12.09
CA ILE A 121 -16.33 -7.23 -13.42
C ILE A 121 -15.81 -8.24 -14.46
N PRO A 122 -16.57 -8.52 -15.54
CA PRO A 122 -16.10 -9.33 -16.65
C PRO A 122 -14.85 -8.73 -17.29
N GLN A 123 -13.86 -9.56 -17.67
CA GLN A 123 -12.63 -9.06 -18.33
C GLN A 123 -12.92 -8.29 -19.63
N THR A 124 -14.01 -8.64 -20.31
CA THR A 124 -14.44 -8.01 -21.57
C THR A 124 -15.14 -6.68 -21.38
N ARG A 125 -15.47 -6.26 -20.16
CA ARG A 125 -16.12 -4.98 -19.90
C ARG A 125 -15.10 -3.86 -20.01
N SER A 126 -15.34 -2.93 -20.92
CA SER A 126 -14.45 -1.81 -21.20
C SER A 126 -14.75 -0.61 -20.30
N LEU A 127 -13.79 0.31 -20.20
CA LEU A 127 -14.01 1.61 -19.57
C LEU A 127 -15.08 2.40 -20.34
N ARG A 128 -15.11 2.29 -21.67
CA ARG A 128 -16.14 2.91 -22.51
C ARG A 128 -17.55 2.50 -22.10
N ASP A 129 -17.80 1.20 -21.92
CA ASP A 129 -19.13 0.68 -21.52
C ASP A 129 -19.60 1.33 -20.21
N TYR A 130 -18.69 1.45 -19.24
CA TYR A 130 -18.99 2.07 -17.95
C TYR A 130 -19.33 3.55 -18.09
N LEU A 131 -18.55 4.31 -18.86
CA LEU A 131 -18.79 5.75 -19.04
C LEU A 131 -20.11 6.02 -19.77
N GLU A 132 -20.47 5.20 -20.75
CA GLU A 132 -21.77 5.29 -21.46
C GLU A 132 -22.98 5.00 -20.56
N GLU A 133 -22.82 4.16 -19.55
CA GLU A 133 -23.84 3.95 -18.53
C GLU A 133 -23.92 5.17 -17.59
N ARG A 134 -22.78 5.63 -17.07
CA ARG A 134 -22.72 6.69 -16.05
C ARG A 134 -23.10 8.07 -16.56
N VAL A 135 -22.86 8.38 -17.83
CA VAL A 135 -23.21 9.70 -18.38
C VAL A 135 -24.72 9.97 -18.35
N LYS A 136 -25.55 8.91 -18.44
CA LYS A 136 -27.01 9.01 -18.41
C LYS A 136 -27.54 9.49 -17.05
N ASP A 137 -26.78 9.24 -15.98
CA ASP A 137 -27.14 9.63 -14.62
C ASP A 137 -26.76 11.10 -14.30
N LYS A 138 -26.12 11.81 -15.25
CA LYS A 138 -25.60 13.18 -15.04
C LYS A 138 -26.61 14.29 -15.37
N GLY A 139 -27.84 13.95 -15.76
CA GLY A 139 -28.90 14.92 -16.06
C GLY A 139 -28.63 15.80 -17.29
N LEU A 140 -27.79 15.32 -18.21
CA LEU A 140 -27.39 16.00 -19.44
C LEU A 140 -28.38 15.73 -20.58
N THR A 141 -28.50 16.64 -21.54
CA THR A 141 -29.23 16.34 -22.79
C THR A 141 -28.47 15.33 -23.64
N LYS A 142 -29.16 14.68 -24.59
CA LYS A 142 -28.54 13.70 -25.49
C LYS A 142 -27.38 14.25 -26.33
N ALA A 143 -27.38 15.55 -26.64
CA ALA A 143 -26.27 16.20 -27.33
C ALA A 143 -25.07 16.38 -26.39
N GLU A 144 -25.32 16.80 -25.15
CA GLU A 144 -24.29 16.99 -24.13
C GLU A 144 -23.67 15.65 -23.67
N GLU A 145 -24.46 14.58 -23.55
CA GLU A 145 -23.94 13.23 -23.28
C GLU A 145 -22.89 12.82 -24.33
N ARG A 146 -23.14 13.11 -25.62
CA ARG A 146 -22.20 12.79 -26.70
C ARG A 146 -20.91 13.59 -26.57
N ILE A 147 -21.02 14.90 -26.29
CA ILE A 147 -19.86 15.78 -26.10
C ILE A 147 -19.01 15.28 -24.92
N VAL A 148 -19.64 14.96 -23.78
CA VAL A 148 -18.95 14.44 -22.59
C VAL A 148 -18.24 13.12 -22.89
N LEU A 149 -18.89 12.18 -23.59
CA LEU A 149 -18.26 10.91 -23.95
C LEU A 149 -17.09 11.11 -24.93
N GLN A 150 -17.21 12.04 -25.88
CA GLN A 150 -16.12 12.39 -26.80
C GLN A 150 -14.95 13.03 -26.04
N MET A 151 -15.22 13.92 -25.08
CA MET A 151 -14.21 14.50 -24.21
C MET A 151 -13.50 13.43 -23.37
N ALA A 152 -14.21 12.38 -22.94
CA ALA A 152 -13.61 11.27 -22.20
C ALA A 152 -12.57 10.49 -23.03
N GLU A 153 -12.62 10.53 -24.36
CA GLU A 153 -11.61 9.89 -25.22
C GLU A 153 -10.21 10.49 -25.02
N MET A 154 -10.11 11.72 -24.48
CA MET A 154 -8.84 12.32 -24.06
C MET A 154 -8.09 11.42 -23.07
N TRP A 155 -8.80 10.69 -22.20
CA TRP A 155 -8.19 9.71 -21.30
C TRP A 155 -7.41 8.62 -22.06
N GLY A 156 -7.91 8.20 -23.22
CA GLY A 156 -7.20 7.28 -24.10
C GLY A 156 -5.84 7.81 -24.58
N ALA A 157 -5.70 9.13 -24.71
CA ALA A 157 -4.43 9.78 -25.07
C ALA A 157 -3.44 9.84 -23.90
N PHE A 158 -3.90 9.79 -22.64
CA PHE A 158 -3.02 9.67 -21.48
C PHE A 158 -2.44 8.25 -21.35
N VAL A 159 -3.28 7.22 -21.52
CA VAL A 159 -2.89 5.81 -21.34
C VAL A 159 -2.26 5.22 -22.61
N GLY A 160 -2.60 5.73 -23.78
CA GLY A 160 -2.14 5.22 -25.07
C GLY A 160 -2.93 4.01 -25.60
N ASP A 161 -4.18 3.83 -25.18
CA ASP A 161 -5.10 2.83 -25.76
C ASP A 161 -6.52 3.43 -25.71
N PRO A 162 -7.41 3.19 -26.68
CA PRO A 162 -8.75 3.75 -26.65
C PRO A 162 -9.60 3.09 -25.55
N LEU A 163 -10.64 3.80 -25.09
CA LEU A 163 -11.46 3.42 -23.93
C LEU A 163 -12.13 2.04 -24.06
N GLU A 164 -12.42 1.62 -25.28
CA GLU A 164 -13.04 0.34 -25.63
C GLU A 164 -12.10 -0.85 -25.38
N ARG A 165 -10.79 -0.61 -25.39
CA ARG A 165 -9.77 -1.63 -25.14
C ARG A 165 -9.27 -1.63 -23.69
N GLN A 166 -9.49 -0.53 -22.97
CA GLN A 166 -9.14 -0.43 -21.57
C GLN A 166 -10.12 -1.25 -20.73
N SER A 167 -9.61 -2.24 -20.00
CA SER A 167 -10.45 -3.13 -19.19
C SER A 167 -10.89 -2.42 -17.92
N LEU A 168 -12.21 -2.27 -17.73
CA LEU A 168 -12.76 -1.73 -16.48
C LEU A 168 -12.36 -2.58 -15.27
N LYS A 169 -12.21 -3.90 -15.44
CA LYS A 169 -11.82 -4.83 -14.37
C LYS A 169 -10.48 -4.49 -13.74
N PHE A 170 -9.53 -4.07 -14.59
CA PHE A 170 -8.14 -3.81 -14.21
C PHE A 170 -7.81 -2.33 -14.14
N PHE A 171 -8.80 -1.46 -14.36
CA PHE A 171 -8.61 -0.01 -14.41
C PHE A 171 -8.03 0.56 -13.12
N TRP A 172 -8.36 -0.03 -11.97
CA TRP A 172 -7.78 0.33 -10.66
C TRP A 172 -6.26 0.17 -10.54
N LEU A 173 -5.61 -0.57 -11.46
CA LEU A 173 -4.16 -0.71 -11.49
C LEU A 173 -3.44 0.51 -12.08
N GLU A 174 -4.16 1.44 -12.71
CA GLU A 174 -3.58 2.70 -13.15
C GLU A 174 -3.38 3.60 -11.93
N GLU A 175 -2.13 3.84 -11.53
CA GLU A 175 -1.75 4.69 -10.40
C GLU A 175 -1.29 6.05 -10.93
N CYS A 176 -2.02 7.12 -10.61
CA CYS A 176 -1.67 8.48 -11.01
C CYS A 176 -0.84 9.15 -9.91
N ILE A 177 0.20 9.88 -10.30
CA ILE A 177 0.94 10.78 -9.40
C ILE A 177 0.19 12.11 -9.37
N GLU A 178 -0.10 12.63 -8.17
CA GLU A 178 -0.85 13.88 -7.98
C GLU A 178 -0.01 15.14 -8.30
N GLY A 179 -0.69 16.27 -8.37
CA GLY A 179 -0.12 17.56 -8.75
C GLY A 179 -0.24 17.85 -10.25
N GLU A 180 0.33 18.98 -10.67
CA GLU A 180 0.29 19.43 -12.06
C GLU A 180 0.98 18.46 -13.02
N ASN A 181 0.48 18.38 -14.26
CA ASN A 181 1.15 17.71 -15.36
C ASN A 181 1.98 18.73 -16.14
N LEU A 182 3.30 18.63 -16.06
CA LEU A 182 4.21 19.56 -16.72
C LEU A 182 4.58 19.07 -18.11
N PHE A 183 4.44 19.93 -19.10
CA PHE A 183 4.97 19.69 -20.44
C PHE A 183 6.47 20.01 -20.47
N VAL A 184 7.30 19.06 -20.87
CA VAL A 184 8.73 19.26 -21.11
C VAL A 184 8.90 19.88 -22.49
N ALA A 185 8.99 21.22 -22.52
CA ALA A 185 9.16 22.00 -23.76
C ALA A 185 10.53 21.80 -24.42
N SER A 186 11.52 21.36 -23.64
CA SER A 186 12.82 20.93 -24.13
C SER A 186 12.83 19.43 -24.46
N THR A 187 13.72 18.65 -23.85
CA THR A 187 13.75 17.17 -23.93
C THR A 187 14.30 16.61 -22.62
N TYR A 188 14.07 15.32 -22.34
CA TYR A 188 14.68 14.62 -21.20
C TYR A 188 16.19 14.40 -21.33
N LYS A 189 16.84 14.93 -22.37
CA LYS A 189 18.26 14.68 -22.65
C LYS A 189 19.16 15.17 -21.51
N SER A 190 18.88 16.33 -20.92
CA SER A 190 19.67 16.90 -19.83
C SER A 190 19.58 16.04 -18.56
N ILE A 191 18.36 15.65 -18.16
CA ILE A 191 18.10 14.72 -17.06
C ILE A 191 18.84 13.39 -17.26
N LEU A 192 18.69 12.79 -18.44
CA LEU A 192 19.38 11.54 -18.79
C LEU A 192 20.90 11.69 -18.71
N SER A 193 21.44 12.78 -19.23
CA SER A 193 22.88 13.06 -19.23
C SER A 193 23.41 13.28 -17.82
N HIS A 194 22.64 13.94 -16.95
CA HIS A 194 22.98 14.14 -15.55
C HIS A 194 23.09 12.80 -14.81
N ILE A 195 22.06 11.95 -14.92
CA ILE A 195 22.09 10.60 -14.32
C ILE A 195 23.22 9.77 -14.90
N ALA A 196 23.39 9.79 -16.22
CA ALA A 196 24.43 9.02 -16.90
C ALA A 196 25.83 9.45 -16.48
N THR A 197 26.12 10.75 -16.38
CA THR A 197 27.44 11.27 -15.99
C THR A 197 27.84 10.79 -14.59
N THR A 198 26.92 10.91 -13.62
CA THR A 198 27.14 10.44 -12.25
C THR A 198 27.35 8.93 -12.19
N THR A 199 26.64 8.17 -13.04
CA THR A 199 26.73 6.71 -13.09
C THR A 199 28.01 6.22 -13.79
N LEU A 200 28.41 6.87 -14.89
CA LEU A 200 29.57 6.48 -15.70
C LEU A 200 30.89 6.64 -14.97
N ALA A 201 30.98 7.52 -13.97
CA ALA A 201 32.17 7.68 -13.14
C ALA A 201 32.52 6.41 -12.33
N HIS A 202 31.53 5.55 -12.05
CA HIS A 202 31.68 4.43 -11.12
C HIS A 202 31.24 3.08 -11.71
N THR A 203 30.83 3.04 -12.99
CA THR A 203 30.30 1.84 -13.65
C THR A 203 30.94 1.58 -15.00
N THR A 204 31.02 0.30 -15.38
CA THR A 204 31.43 -0.10 -16.73
C THR A 204 30.19 -0.20 -17.61
N VAL A 205 30.11 0.57 -18.69
CA VAL A 205 28.96 0.54 -19.62
C VAL A 205 29.40 0.07 -21.00
N HIS A 206 28.74 -0.96 -21.52
CA HIS A 206 28.95 -1.51 -22.85
C HIS A 206 27.74 -1.21 -23.75
N LEU A 207 27.91 -0.23 -24.62
CA LEU A 207 26.94 0.08 -25.68
C LEU A 207 27.09 -0.90 -26.85
N SER A 208 26.08 -0.94 -27.72
CA SER A 208 26.02 -1.82 -28.91
C SER A 208 26.26 -3.30 -28.59
N THR A 209 25.97 -3.71 -27.36
CA THR A 209 26.28 -5.04 -26.84
C THR A 209 24.99 -5.69 -26.38
N LYS A 210 24.40 -6.52 -27.24
CA LYS A 210 23.16 -7.23 -26.91
C LYS A 210 23.51 -8.43 -26.03
N VAL A 211 22.79 -8.57 -24.92
CA VAL A 211 22.79 -9.81 -24.14
C VAL A 211 21.91 -10.83 -24.87
N MET A 212 22.48 -12.00 -25.15
CA MET A 212 21.82 -13.09 -25.87
C MET A 212 21.29 -14.15 -24.92
N THR A 213 22.08 -14.52 -23.91
CA THR A 213 21.69 -15.52 -22.90
C THR A 213 22.14 -15.12 -21.50
N ILE A 214 21.30 -15.46 -20.53
CA ILE A 214 21.51 -15.29 -19.09
C ILE A 214 21.30 -16.66 -18.46
N GLU A 215 22.38 -17.28 -18.01
CA GLU A 215 22.39 -18.64 -17.48
C GLU A 215 22.71 -18.63 -15.99
N SER A 216 21.78 -19.10 -15.15
CA SER A 216 22.01 -19.29 -13.72
C SER A 216 22.83 -20.56 -13.50
N LEU A 217 24.02 -20.42 -12.91
CA LEU A 217 24.92 -21.54 -12.66
C LEU A 217 24.60 -22.20 -11.31
N PRO A 218 24.63 -23.54 -11.22
CA PRO A 218 24.47 -24.24 -9.95
C PRO A 218 25.62 -23.87 -8.99
N PRO A 219 25.37 -23.84 -7.67
CA PRO A 219 26.41 -23.57 -6.69
C PRO A 219 27.52 -24.62 -6.79
N SER A 220 28.76 -24.16 -6.87
CA SER A 220 29.95 -25.03 -6.88
C SER A 220 30.17 -25.69 -5.49
N PRO A 221 30.97 -26.76 -5.37
CA PRO A 221 31.30 -27.41 -4.09
C PRO A 221 31.90 -26.44 -3.04
N PRO A 222 32.05 -26.85 -1.76
CA PRO A 222 31.98 -25.98 -0.57
C PRO A 222 33.11 -24.94 -0.40
N THR A 223 34.00 -24.77 -1.37
CA THR A 223 35.06 -23.76 -1.38
C THR A 223 34.64 -22.41 -2.00
N SER A 224 33.49 -22.32 -2.69
CA SER A 224 32.89 -21.02 -3.07
C SER A 224 31.35 -21.07 -3.13
N PRO A 225 30.64 -20.72 -2.04
CA PRO A 225 29.19 -20.89 -1.92
C PRO A 225 28.37 -19.76 -2.59
N ASN A 226 28.85 -19.17 -3.69
CA ASN A 226 28.16 -18.04 -4.30
C ASN A 226 27.37 -18.48 -5.53
N PRO A 227 26.07 -18.12 -5.63
CA PRO A 227 25.37 -18.19 -6.91
C PRO A 227 26.10 -17.29 -7.92
N SER A 228 26.23 -17.78 -9.15
CA SER A 228 26.86 -17.03 -10.23
C SER A 228 25.99 -17.11 -11.48
N VAL A 229 25.98 -16.03 -12.25
CA VAL A 229 25.19 -15.92 -13.48
C VAL A 229 26.14 -15.68 -14.64
N ARG A 230 26.01 -16.51 -15.67
CA ARG A 230 26.77 -16.41 -16.92
C ARG A 230 25.96 -15.62 -17.93
N VAL A 231 26.53 -14.53 -18.43
CA VAL A 231 25.91 -13.66 -19.42
C VAL A 231 26.69 -13.77 -20.72
N THR A 232 26.03 -14.17 -21.81
CA THR A 232 26.65 -14.23 -23.15
C THR A 232 26.14 -13.09 -24.00
N THR A 233 27.06 -12.36 -24.61
CA THR A 233 26.76 -11.21 -25.47
C THR A 233 26.70 -11.61 -26.95
N SER A 234 26.22 -10.70 -27.80
CA SER A 234 26.11 -10.91 -29.26
C SER A 234 27.43 -11.13 -29.97
N THR A 235 28.56 -10.76 -29.35
CA THR A 235 29.91 -11.04 -29.86
C THR A 235 30.40 -12.45 -29.50
N GLY A 236 29.61 -13.23 -28.75
CA GLY A 236 30.01 -14.51 -28.18
C GLY A 236 30.85 -14.38 -26.90
N THR A 237 31.10 -13.16 -26.42
CA THR A 237 31.86 -12.94 -25.18
C THR A 237 31.02 -13.33 -23.98
N ILE A 238 31.63 -14.12 -23.08
CA ILE A 238 31.02 -14.63 -21.85
C ILE A 238 31.53 -13.83 -20.65
N HIS A 239 30.60 -13.36 -19.83
CA HIS A 239 30.87 -12.66 -18.58
C HIS A 239 30.23 -13.42 -17.41
N ILE A 240 30.85 -13.38 -16.23
CA ILE A 240 30.33 -13.99 -15.01
C ILE A 240 30.07 -12.90 -13.99
N PHE A 241 28.87 -12.93 -13.41
CA PHE A 241 28.41 -11.98 -12.40
C PHE A 241 27.86 -12.72 -11.19
N ASP A 242 27.74 -12.01 -10.06
CA ASP A 242 27.08 -12.54 -8.87
C ASP A 242 25.56 -12.51 -9.04
N GLU A 243 25.04 -11.44 -9.65
CA GLU A 243 23.62 -11.23 -9.89
C GLU A 243 23.38 -10.48 -11.21
N VAL A 244 22.19 -10.65 -11.79
CA VAL A 244 21.75 -9.92 -12.98
C VAL A 244 20.41 -9.21 -12.69
N ILE A 245 20.33 -7.92 -13.01
CA ILE A 245 19.10 -7.14 -12.99
C ILE A 245 18.69 -6.81 -14.42
N MET A 246 17.46 -7.17 -14.78
CA MET A 246 16.89 -6.94 -16.10
C MET A 246 16.02 -5.68 -16.10
N THR A 247 16.43 -4.65 -16.85
CA THR A 247 15.70 -3.39 -17.02
C THR A 247 15.27 -3.13 -18.47
N ALA A 248 15.29 -4.16 -19.31
CA ALA A 248 14.82 -4.04 -20.69
C ALA A 248 13.31 -3.79 -20.76
N PRO A 249 12.81 -3.04 -21.77
CA PRO A 249 11.38 -2.76 -21.93
C PRO A 249 10.53 -4.04 -22.05
N LEU A 250 9.28 -3.98 -21.59
CA LEU A 250 8.33 -5.10 -21.68
C LEU A 250 8.20 -5.67 -23.10
N GLY A 251 8.20 -4.81 -24.12
CA GLY A 251 8.16 -5.23 -25.53
C GLY A 251 9.35 -6.09 -25.96
N TYR A 252 10.53 -5.89 -25.36
CA TYR A 252 11.68 -6.76 -25.54
C TYR A 252 11.46 -8.11 -24.85
N LEU A 253 11.03 -8.10 -23.58
CA LEU A 253 10.80 -9.32 -22.79
C LEU A 253 9.78 -10.24 -23.45
N LYS A 254 8.68 -9.69 -23.98
CA LYS A 254 7.65 -10.45 -24.73
C LYS A 254 8.21 -11.24 -25.92
N ARG A 255 9.31 -10.79 -26.53
CA ARG A 255 9.92 -11.40 -27.73
C ARG A 255 11.14 -12.26 -27.42
N ASN A 256 11.71 -12.15 -26.23
CA ASN A 256 13.02 -12.72 -25.89
C ASN A 256 13.01 -13.52 -24.58
N LEU A 257 11.92 -14.24 -24.29
CA LEU A 257 11.83 -15.12 -23.12
C LEU A 257 12.88 -16.25 -23.13
N SER A 258 13.36 -16.63 -24.32
CA SER A 258 14.42 -17.63 -24.51
C SER A 258 15.81 -17.15 -24.05
N THR A 259 15.98 -15.87 -23.72
CA THR A 259 17.24 -15.35 -23.16
C THR A 259 17.55 -15.93 -21.78
N PHE A 260 16.56 -16.41 -21.03
CA PHE A 260 16.75 -16.90 -19.67
C PHE A 260 16.92 -18.41 -19.62
N VAL A 261 17.99 -18.87 -18.94
CA VAL A 261 18.31 -20.27 -18.71
C VAL A 261 18.59 -20.48 -17.21
N PRO A 262 17.79 -21.26 -16.46
CA PRO A 262 16.54 -21.88 -16.88
C PRO A 262 15.47 -20.83 -17.27
N PRO A 263 14.40 -21.24 -17.97
CA PRO A 263 13.30 -20.34 -18.31
C PRO A 263 12.75 -19.62 -17.09
N LEU A 264 12.26 -18.39 -17.29
CA LEU A 264 11.61 -17.64 -16.23
C LEU A 264 10.43 -18.42 -15.64
N PRO A 265 10.15 -18.28 -14.33
CA PRO A 265 8.99 -18.93 -13.70
C PRO A 265 7.68 -18.59 -14.43
N PRO A 266 6.71 -19.53 -14.50
CA PRO A 266 5.44 -19.35 -15.19
C PRO A 266 4.71 -18.04 -14.84
N ARG A 267 4.77 -17.62 -13.57
CA ARG A 267 4.21 -16.34 -13.11
C ARG A 267 4.75 -15.14 -13.88
N LEU A 268 6.07 -15.06 -14.06
CA LEU A 268 6.70 -13.95 -14.78
C LEU A 268 6.41 -14.02 -16.27
N THR A 269 6.42 -15.21 -16.87
CA THR A 269 6.09 -15.37 -18.29
C THR A 269 4.62 -15.03 -18.57
N SER A 270 3.70 -15.41 -17.69
CA SER A 270 2.28 -15.05 -17.79
C SER A 270 2.05 -13.55 -17.61
N ALA A 271 2.72 -12.91 -16.64
CA ALA A 271 2.67 -11.46 -16.49
C ALA A 271 3.20 -10.73 -17.74
N ILE A 272 4.35 -11.15 -18.25
CA ILE A 272 4.93 -10.61 -19.49
C ILE A 272 3.95 -10.79 -20.66
N ALA A 273 3.26 -11.93 -20.76
CA ALA A 273 2.29 -12.18 -21.81
C ALA A 273 1.04 -11.29 -21.70
N ASN A 274 0.50 -11.12 -20.48
CA ASN A 274 -0.80 -10.50 -20.26
C ASN A 274 -0.77 -8.97 -20.06
N ILE A 275 0.36 -8.39 -19.67
CA ILE A 275 0.47 -6.92 -19.54
C ILE A 275 0.57 -6.31 -20.94
N SER A 276 -0.34 -5.41 -21.29
CA SER A 276 -0.26 -4.63 -22.54
C SER A 276 0.65 -3.42 -22.35
N TYR A 277 1.04 -2.78 -23.45
CA TYR A 277 1.69 -1.47 -23.43
C TYR A 277 0.91 -0.53 -24.35
N GLY A 278 0.63 0.68 -23.88
CA GLY A 278 -0.01 1.73 -24.68
C GLY A 278 0.82 2.09 -25.91
N ARG A 279 0.13 2.48 -26.98
CA ARG A 279 0.70 2.92 -28.26
C ARG A 279 0.32 4.38 -28.48
N LEU A 280 1.26 5.27 -28.16
CA LEU A 280 1.13 6.69 -28.45
C LEU A 280 1.97 7.05 -29.67
N GLU A 281 1.32 7.66 -30.66
CA GLU A 281 2.00 8.29 -31.79
C GLU A 281 1.95 9.81 -31.61
N LYS A 282 3.08 10.46 -31.85
CA LYS A 282 3.19 11.92 -31.78
C LYS A 282 3.44 12.46 -33.18
N VAL A 283 2.59 13.37 -33.64
CA VAL A 283 2.77 14.11 -34.88
C VAL A 283 3.00 15.57 -34.53
N TYR A 284 4.13 16.13 -34.97
CA TYR A 284 4.40 17.56 -34.85
C TYR A 284 4.02 18.23 -36.16
N ILE A 285 3.08 19.17 -36.10
CA ILE A 285 2.63 19.95 -37.24
C ILE A 285 3.02 21.40 -36.99
N THR A 286 3.76 22.00 -37.92
CA THR A 286 4.23 23.39 -37.83
C THR A 286 3.44 24.25 -38.80
N PHE A 287 2.87 25.34 -38.31
CA PHE A 287 2.17 26.33 -39.11
C PHE A 287 3.02 27.60 -39.23
N PRO A 288 2.97 28.34 -40.37
CA PRO A 288 3.70 29.58 -40.51
C PRO A 288 3.23 30.71 -39.57
N HIS A 289 1.99 30.65 -39.09
CA HIS A 289 1.38 31.59 -38.14
C HIS A 289 0.22 30.92 -37.39
N ALA A 290 -0.11 31.41 -36.18
CA ALA A 290 -1.24 30.95 -35.36
C ALA A 290 -2.56 31.54 -35.86
N PHE A 291 -3.06 31.05 -36.99
CA PHE A 291 -4.26 31.59 -37.66
C PHE A 291 -5.54 31.51 -36.79
N TRP A 292 -5.56 30.63 -35.78
CA TRP A 292 -6.67 30.46 -34.84
C TRP A 292 -6.76 31.56 -33.77
N ASP A 293 -5.74 32.40 -33.61
CA ASP A 293 -5.78 33.55 -32.67
C ASP A 293 -6.36 34.82 -33.31
N SER A 294 -6.69 34.78 -34.61
CA SER A 294 -7.33 35.89 -35.31
C SER A 294 -8.84 35.80 -35.17
N PRO A 295 -9.55 36.85 -34.72
CA PRO A 295 -11.02 36.85 -34.71
C PRO A 295 -11.51 36.64 -36.15
N PRO A 296 -12.56 35.83 -36.37
CA PRO A 296 -13.07 35.62 -37.71
C PRO A 296 -13.46 36.97 -38.31
N SER A 297 -12.78 37.38 -39.38
CA SER A 297 -13.11 38.61 -40.09
C SER A 297 -14.56 38.51 -40.56
N SER A 298 -15.40 39.43 -40.09
CA SER A 298 -16.82 39.53 -40.45
C SER A 298 -17.00 40.00 -41.90
N SER A 299 -16.49 39.25 -42.88
CA SER A 299 -16.76 39.50 -44.30
C SER A 299 -16.12 38.43 -45.20
N SER A 300 -16.72 37.25 -45.28
CA SER A 300 -16.81 36.49 -46.52
C SER A 300 -17.62 35.21 -46.27
N THR A 301 -18.85 35.18 -46.75
CA THR A 301 -19.50 33.91 -47.12
C THR A 301 -18.62 33.23 -48.18
N PRO A 302 -18.08 32.03 -47.95
CA PRO A 302 -17.49 31.27 -49.03
C PRO A 302 -18.65 30.64 -49.82
N ASN A 303 -18.99 31.25 -50.95
CA ASN A 303 -19.43 30.48 -52.10
C ASN A 303 -18.33 29.45 -52.41
N GLY A 304 -18.72 28.19 -52.56
CA GLY A 304 -18.02 27.12 -53.31
C GLY A 304 -16.50 27.01 -53.19
N ASP A 305 -16.05 25.85 -52.70
CA ASP A 305 -14.69 25.31 -52.90
C ASP A 305 -13.54 26.01 -52.16
N LEU A 306 -13.51 25.93 -50.83
CA LEU A 306 -12.25 25.89 -50.07
C LEU A 306 -12.33 24.84 -48.95
N CYS A 307 -11.35 23.94 -48.97
CA CYS A 307 -11.23 22.73 -48.17
C CYS A 307 -11.15 23.02 -46.66
N PRO A 308 -12.12 22.57 -45.84
CA PRO A 308 -11.92 22.46 -44.40
C PRO A 308 -11.10 21.19 -44.18
N ILE A 309 -10.01 21.28 -43.43
CA ILE A 309 -9.37 20.09 -42.85
C ILE A 309 -10.38 19.54 -41.84
N TYR A 310 -11.28 18.71 -42.35
CA TYR A 310 -12.05 17.77 -41.56
C TYR A 310 -11.05 16.74 -41.00
N LEU A 311 -10.67 16.90 -39.74
CA LEU A 311 -10.38 15.74 -38.90
C LEU A 311 -11.73 15.16 -38.47
N THR A 312 -12.48 14.64 -39.45
CA THR A 312 -13.45 13.59 -39.17
C THR A 312 -12.62 12.41 -38.67
N SER A 313 -12.77 12.06 -37.39
CA SER A 313 -12.34 10.76 -36.87
C SER A 313 -13.26 9.66 -37.41
N HIS A 314 -13.39 9.58 -38.74
CA HIS A 314 -13.83 8.37 -39.39
C HIS A 314 -12.71 7.34 -39.23
N ARG A 315 -12.97 6.34 -38.37
CA ARG A 315 -12.50 4.95 -38.51
C ARG A 315 -11.18 4.79 -39.27
N LEU A 316 -10.05 4.89 -38.59
CA LEU A 316 -8.88 4.10 -38.97
C LEU A 316 -9.11 2.66 -38.51
N ALA A 317 -9.95 1.95 -39.26
CA ALA A 317 -10.11 0.52 -39.18
C ALA A 317 -8.84 -0.14 -39.74
N PHE A 318 -8.01 -0.72 -38.87
CA PHE A 318 -7.09 -1.77 -39.30
C PHE A 318 -7.88 -3.08 -39.38
N ALA A 319 -8.29 -3.42 -40.60
CA ALA A 319 -8.74 -4.77 -40.94
C ALA A 319 -7.56 -5.74 -40.86
N ALA A 320 -7.62 -6.68 -39.93
CA ALA A 320 -6.88 -7.94 -40.00
C ALA A 320 -7.87 -9.06 -39.71
N THR A 321 -8.48 -9.58 -40.76
CA THR A 321 -9.26 -10.81 -40.77
C THR A 321 -8.34 -12.01 -40.56
N MET A 322 -8.48 -12.68 -39.42
CA MET A 322 -8.05 -14.07 -39.22
C MET A 322 -9.20 -14.81 -38.53
N PRO A 323 -9.69 -15.95 -39.05
CA PRO A 323 -10.76 -16.70 -38.41
C PRO A 323 -10.25 -17.34 -37.11
N PRO A 324 -11.10 -17.45 -36.06
CA PRO A 324 -10.72 -18.12 -34.83
C PRO A 324 -10.52 -19.63 -35.06
N PRO A 325 -9.52 -20.28 -34.44
CA PRO A 325 -9.46 -21.73 -34.39
C PRO A 325 -10.66 -22.24 -33.57
N GLN A 326 -11.43 -23.14 -34.17
CA GLN A 326 -12.47 -23.89 -33.47
C GLN A 326 -11.81 -24.74 -32.37
N THR A 327 -11.97 -24.32 -31.12
CA THR A 327 -11.80 -25.21 -29.96
C THR A 327 -13.17 -25.64 -29.47
N SER A 328 -13.38 -26.95 -29.44
CA SER A 328 -14.62 -27.63 -29.05
C SER A 328 -15.06 -27.27 -27.62
N PRO A 329 -16.39 -27.13 -27.36
CA PRO A 329 -16.94 -26.79 -26.06
C PRO A 329 -17.05 -28.00 -25.13
N ALA A 330 -15.96 -28.74 -24.93
CA ALA A 330 -15.94 -29.93 -24.08
C ALA A 330 -14.70 -29.96 -23.18
N GLN A 331 -14.54 -28.92 -22.34
CA GLN A 331 -13.71 -28.98 -21.11
C GLN A 331 -13.86 -27.75 -20.19
N ALA A 332 -14.95 -26.98 -20.30
CA ALA A 332 -15.27 -25.90 -19.37
C ALA A 332 -16.22 -26.42 -18.27
N ALA A 333 -15.71 -27.28 -17.39
CA ALA A 333 -16.37 -27.62 -16.14
C ALA A 333 -15.30 -27.90 -15.08
N HIS A 334 -15.38 -27.15 -13.97
CA HIS A 334 -14.59 -27.24 -12.74
C HIS A 334 -13.17 -26.63 -12.75
N ALA A 335 -13.10 -25.30 -12.69
CA ALA A 335 -12.05 -24.60 -11.96
C ALA A 335 -12.69 -23.60 -11.01
N VAL A 336 -13.17 -24.09 -9.86
CA VAL A 336 -13.52 -23.22 -8.72
C VAL A 336 -12.20 -22.68 -8.18
N SER A 337 -11.99 -21.38 -8.27
CA SER A 337 -10.79 -20.71 -7.76
C SER A 337 -10.84 -20.68 -6.23
N TYR A 338 -10.36 -21.74 -5.58
CA TYR A 338 -10.09 -21.74 -4.14
C TYR A 338 -8.84 -20.88 -3.91
N GLY A 339 -8.94 -19.88 -3.03
CA GLY A 339 -7.88 -18.89 -2.84
C GLY A 339 -6.60 -19.43 -2.21
N GLN A 340 -5.66 -18.53 -1.93
CA GLN A 340 -4.30 -18.87 -1.48
C GLN A 340 -4.32 -19.55 -0.10
N VAL A 341 -3.57 -20.64 0.05
CA VAL A 341 -3.25 -21.28 1.35
C VAL A 341 -1.76 -21.10 1.61
N ILE A 342 -1.42 -20.48 2.74
CA ILE A 342 -0.08 -20.11 3.18
C ILE A 342 0.25 -20.91 4.43
N GLU A 343 1.35 -21.66 4.38
CA GLU A 343 1.85 -22.41 5.52
C GLU A 343 2.66 -21.51 6.46
N TYR A 344 2.26 -21.42 7.73
CA TYR A 344 3.02 -20.73 8.78
C TYR A 344 3.83 -21.71 9.62
N ILE A 345 3.17 -22.75 10.13
CA ILE A 345 3.82 -23.85 10.84
C ILE A 345 3.46 -25.13 10.12
N GLN A 346 4.50 -25.81 9.64
CA GLN A 346 4.35 -27.05 8.88
C GLN A 346 3.45 -28.05 9.61
N ASP A 347 2.47 -28.58 8.90
CA ASP A 347 1.50 -29.57 9.36
C ASP A 347 0.63 -29.11 10.55
N ARG A 348 0.63 -27.80 10.90
CA ARG A 348 -0.12 -27.31 12.08
C ARG A 348 -0.89 -26.01 11.89
N ILE A 349 -0.29 -24.94 11.37
CA ILE A 349 -0.96 -23.63 11.25
C ILE A 349 -0.84 -23.12 9.82
N TYR A 350 -1.99 -22.84 9.24
CA TYR A 350 -2.14 -22.32 7.89
C TYR A 350 -2.98 -21.05 7.89
N LEU A 351 -2.64 -20.12 7.02
CA LEU A 351 -3.43 -18.94 6.70
C LEU A 351 -4.04 -19.12 5.31
N ALA A 352 -5.35 -18.99 5.16
CA ALA A 352 -6.00 -19.12 3.87
C ALA A 352 -6.94 -17.96 3.56
N SER A 353 -7.33 -17.84 2.29
CA SER A 353 -8.40 -16.93 1.89
C SER A 353 -9.36 -17.65 0.95
N TYR A 354 -10.66 -17.58 1.21
CA TYR A 354 -11.68 -18.26 0.41
C TYR A 354 -12.81 -17.30 0.02
N THR A 355 -13.48 -17.58 -1.11
CA THR A 355 -14.65 -16.81 -1.57
C THR A 355 -15.96 -17.27 -0.95
N HIS A 356 -15.94 -18.41 -0.27
CA HIS A 356 -17.05 -19.04 0.43
C HIS A 356 -16.48 -19.83 1.63
N PRO A 357 -17.30 -20.10 2.67
CA PRO A 357 -16.88 -20.92 3.79
C PRO A 357 -16.33 -22.28 3.34
N PRO A 358 -15.14 -22.69 3.81
CA PRO A 358 -14.54 -23.96 3.42
C PRO A 358 -15.27 -25.14 4.07
N ASP A 359 -15.28 -26.25 3.35
CA ASP A 359 -15.90 -27.53 3.71
C ASP A 359 -14.90 -28.70 3.53
N GLU A 360 -15.36 -29.93 3.74
CA GLU A 360 -14.54 -31.13 3.57
C GLU A 360 -14.03 -31.35 2.13
N ALA A 361 -14.69 -30.74 1.14
CA ALA A 361 -14.32 -30.83 -0.26
C ALA A 361 -13.33 -29.73 -0.68
N THR A 362 -13.05 -28.77 0.20
CA THR A 362 -12.16 -27.64 -0.09
C THR A 362 -10.72 -28.13 -0.31
N PRO A 363 -10.11 -27.84 -1.47
CA PRO A 363 -8.75 -28.26 -1.76
C PRO A 363 -7.75 -27.73 -0.73
N PHE A 364 -6.96 -28.64 -0.18
CA PHE A 364 -5.92 -28.35 0.80
C PHE A 364 -4.58 -28.94 0.34
N PRO A 365 -3.45 -28.21 0.45
CA PRO A 365 -2.14 -28.72 0.07
C PRO A 365 -1.68 -29.80 1.07
N TYR A 366 -2.12 -31.04 0.87
CA TYR A 366 -1.64 -32.16 1.67
C TYR A 366 -0.12 -32.36 1.49
N PRO A 367 0.64 -32.62 2.56
CA PRO A 367 2.07 -32.84 2.46
C PRO A 367 2.38 -33.99 1.49
N ARG A 368 3.29 -33.75 0.53
CA ARG A 368 3.72 -34.76 -0.44
C ARG A 368 4.43 -35.89 0.30
N ALA A 369 3.93 -37.12 0.19
CA ALA A 369 4.62 -38.30 0.68
C ALA A 369 6.03 -38.37 0.05
N THR A 370 7.07 -38.32 0.89
CA THR A 370 8.46 -38.51 0.46
C THR A 370 8.59 -39.89 -0.17
N SER A 371 8.78 -39.97 -1.50
CA SER A 371 9.03 -41.25 -2.16
C SER A 371 10.39 -41.78 -1.71
N ARG A 372 10.40 -42.91 -1.02
CA ARG A 372 11.64 -43.65 -0.73
C ARG A 372 12.23 -44.11 -2.05
N SER A 373 13.45 -43.69 -2.34
CA SER A 373 14.27 -44.16 -3.46
C SER A 373 14.46 -45.68 -3.43
N PRO A 374 14.36 -46.39 -4.57
CA PRO A 374 14.40 -47.85 -4.60
C PRO A 374 15.83 -48.37 -4.41
N GLN A 375 16.09 -49.04 -3.28
CA GLN A 375 17.32 -49.82 -3.11
C GLN A 375 17.22 -51.19 -3.81
N LYS A 376 18.36 -51.60 -4.37
CA LYS A 376 18.61 -52.74 -5.26
C LYS A 376 18.03 -54.08 -4.77
N ARG A 377 17.47 -54.82 -5.74
CA ARG A 377 17.16 -56.26 -5.69
C ARG A 377 18.30 -57.10 -5.14
N SER A 378 17.97 -58.04 -4.24
CA SER A 378 18.62 -59.35 -4.21
C SER A 378 17.56 -60.45 -4.16
N SER A 379 17.83 -61.53 -4.89
CA SER A 379 16.95 -62.65 -5.21
C SER A 379 16.86 -63.69 -4.09
N LYS A 380 15.65 -64.19 -3.79
CA LYS A 380 15.39 -65.63 -3.58
C LYS A 380 13.88 -65.93 -3.55
N SER A 381 13.58 -67.16 -3.92
CA SER A 381 12.30 -67.70 -4.39
C SER A 381 11.40 -68.31 -3.30
N GLN A 382 10.11 -68.38 -3.64
CA GLN A 382 9.09 -69.40 -3.35
C GLN A 382 7.99 -69.16 -2.27
N ARG A 383 6.75 -69.33 -2.79
CA ARG A 383 5.50 -69.92 -2.23
C ARG A 383 4.43 -69.02 -1.59
N GLY A 384 3.23 -69.07 -2.21
CA GLY A 384 1.91 -68.98 -1.58
C GLY A 384 1.18 -67.63 -1.72
N PRO A 385 -0.08 -67.59 -2.22
CA PRO A 385 -0.89 -66.37 -2.19
C PRO A 385 -1.49 -66.21 -0.80
N THR A 386 -0.90 -65.35 0.02
CA THR A 386 -1.54 -64.81 1.22
C THR A 386 -1.94 -63.37 0.89
N PRO A 387 -3.19 -62.94 1.08
CA PRO A 387 -3.52 -61.52 0.95
C PRO A 387 -2.69 -60.78 1.99
N ALA A 388 -1.74 -59.95 1.52
CA ALA A 388 -1.04 -59.03 2.40
C ALA A 388 -2.08 -58.13 3.07
N PRO A 389 -1.93 -57.82 4.37
CA PRO A 389 -2.76 -56.78 4.97
C PRO A 389 -2.51 -55.50 4.19
N VAL A 390 -3.60 -54.88 3.72
CA VAL A 390 -3.57 -53.56 3.13
C VAL A 390 -2.93 -52.64 4.16
N SER A 391 -1.66 -52.31 3.98
CA SER A 391 -0.96 -51.28 4.72
C SER A 391 -1.68 -49.98 4.39
N THR A 392 -2.66 -49.59 5.20
CA THR A 392 -3.23 -48.25 5.19
C THR A 392 -2.07 -47.30 5.43
N GLY A 393 -1.69 -46.54 4.40
CA GLY A 393 -0.79 -45.41 4.54
C GLY A 393 -1.29 -44.47 5.65
N PRO A 394 -0.44 -43.56 6.16
CA PRO A 394 -0.84 -42.64 7.24
C PRO A 394 -2.15 -41.98 6.86
N LYS A 395 -3.17 -42.12 7.73
CA LYS A 395 -4.47 -41.48 7.56
C LYS A 395 -4.22 -39.97 7.57
N VAL A 396 -4.29 -39.34 6.41
CA VAL A 396 -4.21 -37.88 6.30
C VAL A 396 -5.53 -37.35 6.82
N HIS A 397 -5.52 -36.78 8.02
CA HIS A 397 -6.71 -36.20 8.62
C HIS A 397 -7.04 -34.87 7.93
N PRO A 398 -8.32 -34.60 7.59
CA PRO A 398 -8.70 -33.34 6.97
C PRO A 398 -8.40 -32.17 7.92
N PRO A 399 -8.04 -30.98 7.40
CA PRO A 399 -7.83 -29.80 8.23
C PRO A 399 -9.10 -29.39 8.99
N VAL A 400 -8.94 -28.52 9.99
CA VAL A 400 -10.03 -27.80 10.65
C VAL A 400 -9.94 -26.32 10.28
N TYR A 401 -11.08 -25.71 9.97
CA TYR A 401 -11.14 -24.33 9.49
C TYR A 401 -11.81 -23.43 10.52
N PHE A 402 -11.30 -22.22 10.69
CA PHE A 402 -11.96 -21.18 11.46
C PHE A 402 -11.65 -19.79 10.88
N THR A 403 -12.57 -18.84 11.05
CA THR A 403 -12.45 -17.46 10.60
C THR A 403 -12.78 -16.50 11.74
N ILE A 404 -12.32 -15.26 11.62
CA ILE A 404 -12.67 -14.15 12.51
C ILE A 404 -13.54 -13.09 11.84
N ASP A 405 -13.80 -13.17 10.54
CA ASP A 405 -14.41 -12.08 9.78
C ASP A 405 -15.82 -11.71 10.29
N ASP A 406 -16.57 -12.68 10.80
CA ASP A 406 -17.92 -12.48 11.35
C ASP A 406 -17.94 -12.20 12.87
N SER A 407 -16.79 -12.27 13.54
CA SER A 407 -16.70 -12.20 15.02
C SER A 407 -15.84 -11.06 15.54
N LEU A 408 -14.79 -10.67 14.81
CA LEU A 408 -13.85 -9.62 15.18
C LEU A 408 -13.91 -8.49 14.15
N LEU A 409 -14.92 -7.63 14.30
CA LEU A 409 -15.17 -6.52 13.38
C LEU A 409 -14.33 -5.29 13.72
N TYR A 410 -13.67 -4.73 12.70
CA TYR A 410 -13.00 -3.43 12.83
C TYR A 410 -14.03 -2.30 12.74
N ASN A 411 -14.12 -1.47 13.79
CA ASN A 411 -14.97 -0.30 13.81
C ASN A 411 -14.30 0.87 13.08
N ALA A 412 -14.60 1.03 11.79
CA ALA A 412 -14.08 2.10 10.96
C ALA A 412 -14.58 3.48 11.41
N PHE A 413 -13.68 4.47 11.46
CA PHE A 413 -14.06 5.88 11.63
C PHE A 413 -14.56 6.48 10.32
N HIS A 414 -13.92 6.10 9.21
CA HIS A 414 -14.30 6.49 7.86
C HIS A 414 -13.98 5.35 6.87
N ALA A 415 -12.89 5.47 6.12
CA ALA A 415 -12.46 4.47 5.14
C ALA A 415 -11.32 3.57 5.65
N ASP A 416 -10.86 3.78 6.87
CA ASP A 416 -9.92 2.91 7.56
C ASP A 416 -10.56 1.53 7.82
N PHE A 417 -9.80 0.46 7.59
CA PHE A 417 -10.27 -0.91 7.73
C PHE A 417 -9.42 -1.76 8.67
N GLY A 418 -8.35 -1.18 9.23
CA GLY A 418 -7.37 -1.89 10.04
C GLY A 418 -6.14 -1.04 10.36
N PRO A 419 -5.11 -1.64 11.00
CA PRO A 419 -5.07 -3.04 11.43
C PRO A 419 -6.00 -3.31 12.63
N LEU A 420 -6.39 -4.57 12.81
CA LEU A 420 -7.05 -5.03 14.03
C LEU A 420 -6.16 -4.77 15.27
N HIS A 421 -6.75 -4.21 16.32
CA HIS A 421 -6.06 -3.81 17.55
C HIS A 421 -5.80 -4.98 18.53
N ILE A 422 -5.05 -4.70 19.60
CA ILE A 422 -4.63 -5.67 20.62
C ILE A 422 -5.78 -6.49 21.25
N GLY A 423 -6.94 -5.87 21.50
CA GLY A 423 -8.13 -6.60 21.97
C GLY A 423 -8.59 -7.70 21.01
N HIS A 424 -8.58 -7.43 19.70
CA HIS A 424 -8.86 -8.44 18.67
C HIS A 424 -7.79 -9.54 18.65
N LEU A 425 -6.52 -9.18 18.79
CA LEU A 425 -5.43 -10.16 18.89
C LEU A 425 -5.63 -11.10 20.08
N TYR A 426 -6.06 -10.57 21.23
CA TYR A 426 -6.33 -11.38 22.42
C TYR A 426 -7.45 -12.39 22.14
N ARG A 427 -8.59 -11.94 21.60
CA ARG A 427 -9.73 -12.83 21.26
C ARG A 427 -9.33 -13.88 20.24
N PHE A 428 -8.63 -13.48 19.18
CA PHE A 428 -8.08 -14.39 18.19
C PHE A 428 -7.15 -15.44 18.81
N ALA A 429 -6.27 -15.04 19.73
CA ALA A 429 -5.35 -15.96 20.39
C ALA A 429 -6.10 -17.02 21.22
N VAL A 430 -7.14 -16.62 21.97
CA VAL A 430 -8.00 -17.55 22.71
C VAL A 430 -8.66 -18.53 21.75
N THR A 431 -9.32 -18.04 20.69
CA THR A 431 -9.95 -18.91 19.69
C THR A 431 -8.96 -19.87 19.06
N LEU A 432 -7.79 -19.38 18.62
CA LEU A 432 -6.75 -20.23 18.02
C LEU A 432 -6.25 -21.28 19.02
N HIS A 433 -6.08 -20.94 20.30
CA HIS A 433 -5.69 -21.89 21.35
C HIS A 433 -6.76 -22.94 21.63
N ASP A 434 -8.04 -22.58 21.57
CA ASP A 434 -9.14 -23.55 21.69
C ASP A 434 -9.08 -24.58 20.54
N TYR A 435 -8.91 -24.12 19.29
CA TYR A 435 -8.76 -25.04 18.15
C TYR A 435 -7.49 -25.90 18.23
N LEU A 436 -6.37 -25.34 18.70
CA LEU A 436 -5.12 -26.06 18.86
C LEU A 436 -5.13 -27.03 20.06
N GLY A 437 -5.92 -26.76 21.09
CA GLY A 437 -6.00 -27.53 22.33
C GLY A 437 -7.10 -28.60 22.32
N ASP A 438 -8.08 -28.50 21.42
CA ASP A 438 -9.16 -29.48 21.30
C ASP A 438 -8.62 -30.87 20.91
N PRO A 439 -8.85 -31.92 21.73
CA PRO A 439 -8.46 -33.29 21.40
C PRO A 439 -9.01 -33.79 20.05
N ALA A 440 -10.15 -33.27 19.57
CA ALA A 440 -10.70 -33.61 18.26
C ALA A 440 -9.86 -33.10 17.08
N ASN A 441 -8.93 -32.16 17.33
CA ASN A 441 -8.03 -31.57 16.36
C ASN A 441 -6.58 -32.09 16.46
N GLU A 442 -6.37 -33.17 17.22
CA GLU A 442 -5.06 -33.83 17.30
C GLU A 442 -4.67 -34.41 15.92
N GLY A 443 -3.45 -34.08 15.46
CA GLY A 443 -2.96 -34.51 14.14
C GLY A 443 -3.63 -33.82 12.93
N ARG A 444 -4.49 -32.83 13.13
CA ARG A 444 -5.12 -32.02 12.08
C ARG A 444 -4.40 -30.67 11.91
N GLY A 445 -4.28 -30.20 10.67
CA GLY A 445 -3.86 -28.83 10.38
C GLY A 445 -4.97 -27.84 10.71
N VAL A 446 -4.65 -26.78 11.43
CA VAL A 446 -5.58 -25.68 11.74
C VAL A 446 -5.42 -24.59 10.70
N VAL A 447 -6.50 -24.29 9.98
CA VAL A 447 -6.54 -23.31 8.89
C VAL A 447 -7.33 -22.09 9.37
N PHE A 448 -6.59 -21.04 9.71
CA PHE A 448 -7.16 -19.72 9.90
C PHE A 448 -7.44 -19.11 8.53
N TRP A 449 -8.69 -18.81 8.22
CA TRP A 449 -9.04 -18.27 6.91
C TRP A 449 -9.81 -16.95 6.99
N SER A 450 -9.73 -16.16 5.92
CA SER A 450 -10.51 -14.94 5.71
C SER A 450 -11.25 -14.96 4.37
N MET A 451 -12.15 -14.01 4.17
CA MET A 451 -12.72 -13.67 2.88
C MET A 451 -11.61 -13.28 1.90
N ALA A 452 -11.86 -13.52 0.62
CA ALA A 452 -10.86 -13.34 -0.44
C ALA A 452 -10.58 -11.87 -0.83
N ASP A 453 -11.29 -10.89 -0.25
CA ASP A 453 -11.03 -9.48 -0.50
C ASP A 453 -9.70 -8.99 0.12
N SER A 454 -9.13 -7.94 -0.46
CA SER A 454 -7.79 -7.47 -0.10
C SER A 454 -7.69 -6.90 1.32
N ARG A 455 -8.79 -6.40 1.90
CA ARG A 455 -8.84 -5.82 3.25
C ARG A 455 -8.89 -6.91 4.32
N SER A 456 -9.79 -7.88 4.17
CA SER A 456 -9.90 -9.03 5.09
C SER A 456 -8.60 -9.84 5.11
N ARG A 457 -8.01 -10.08 3.93
CA ARG A 457 -6.70 -10.75 3.80
C ARG A 457 -5.59 -10.00 4.53
N ALA A 458 -5.54 -8.67 4.41
CA ALA A 458 -4.54 -7.85 5.09
C ALA A 458 -4.70 -7.91 6.62
N ASN A 459 -5.93 -7.81 7.14
CA ASN A 459 -6.22 -7.94 8.57
C ASN A 459 -5.87 -9.32 9.11
N ALA A 460 -6.31 -10.39 8.45
CA ALA A 460 -6.01 -11.77 8.88
C ALA A 460 -4.50 -12.06 8.85
N ALA A 461 -3.81 -11.71 7.77
CA ALA A 461 -2.36 -11.87 7.67
C ALA A 461 -1.61 -11.07 8.75
N CYS A 462 -2.01 -9.82 8.98
CA CYS A 462 -1.41 -8.96 10.00
C CYS A 462 -1.64 -9.51 11.41
N LEU A 463 -2.85 -9.97 11.72
CA LEU A 463 -3.23 -10.52 13.02
C LEU A 463 -2.42 -11.77 13.35
N LEU A 464 -2.32 -12.71 12.40
CA LEU A 464 -1.52 -13.92 12.58
C LEU A 464 -0.03 -13.61 12.70
N ALA A 465 0.51 -12.69 11.90
CA ALA A 465 1.91 -12.27 12.02
C ALA A 465 2.20 -11.60 13.38
N CYS A 466 1.28 -10.76 13.88
CA CYS A 466 1.38 -10.16 15.21
C CYS A 466 1.27 -11.21 16.33
N TYR A 467 0.42 -12.22 16.17
CA TYR A 467 0.35 -13.37 17.08
C TYR A 467 1.70 -14.10 17.16
N MET A 468 2.33 -14.38 16.01
CA MET A 468 3.63 -15.06 15.96
C MET A 468 4.72 -14.25 16.67
N VAL A 469 4.74 -12.93 16.49
CA VAL A 469 5.72 -12.05 17.15
C VAL A 469 5.45 -11.89 18.63
N LEU A 470 4.22 -11.52 19.01
CA LEU A 470 3.90 -11.10 20.37
C LEU A 470 3.83 -12.31 21.31
N ILE A 471 3.14 -13.38 20.88
CA ILE A 471 2.86 -14.57 21.70
C ILE A 471 3.89 -15.67 21.46
N GLN A 472 4.16 -16.04 20.21
CA GLN A 472 5.10 -17.14 19.91
C GLN A 472 6.59 -16.71 19.98
N GLY A 473 6.87 -15.41 20.08
CA GLY A 473 8.24 -14.91 20.19
C GLY A 473 9.06 -15.00 18.91
N TRP A 474 8.40 -15.05 17.75
CA TRP A 474 9.10 -15.05 16.47
C TRP A 474 9.73 -13.70 16.17
N ALA A 475 10.87 -13.72 15.48
CA ALA A 475 11.42 -12.52 14.88
C ALA A 475 10.53 -12.04 13.71
N PRO A 476 10.42 -10.71 13.45
CA PRO A 476 9.56 -10.17 12.39
C PRO A 476 9.77 -10.80 11.02
N HIS A 477 11.03 -11.05 10.64
CA HIS A 477 11.34 -11.65 9.34
C HIS A 477 10.82 -13.09 9.18
N LEU A 478 10.65 -13.84 10.26
CA LEU A 478 10.05 -15.19 10.21
C LEU A 478 8.54 -15.11 10.08
N ALA A 479 7.90 -14.20 10.83
CA ALA A 479 6.46 -13.99 10.76
C ALA A 479 6.01 -13.41 9.41
N LEU A 480 6.84 -12.58 8.77
CA LEU A 480 6.54 -11.95 7.48
C LEU A 480 6.90 -12.82 6.27
N ALA A 481 7.83 -13.76 6.39
CA ALA A 481 8.29 -14.57 5.26
C ALA A 481 7.16 -15.35 4.54
N PRO A 482 6.20 -15.99 5.23
CA PRO A 482 5.12 -16.73 4.56
C PRO A 482 4.19 -15.85 3.72
N ILE A 483 3.98 -14.60 4.13
CA ILE A 483 3.10 -13.64 3.46
C ILE A 483 3.84 -12.69 2.52
N ALA A 484 5.17 -12.80 2.45
CA ALA A 484 5.97 -12.02 1.53
C ALA A 484 5.62 -12.39 0.08
N GLN A 485 5.34 -11.38 -0.75
CA GLN A 485 4.93 -11.59 -2.16
C GLN A 485 3.64 -12.40 -2.31
N ALA A 486 2.72 -12.32 -1.33
CA ALA A 486 1.36 -12.83 -1.50
C ALA A 486 0.71 -12.26 -2.77
N ASP A 487 -0.02 -13.10 -3.50
CA ASP A 487 -0.66 -12.77 -4.77
C ASP A 487 -2.11 -13.25 -4.74
N PRO A 488 -3.12 -12.36 -4.80
CA PRO A 488 -3.02 -10.90 -4.92
C PRO A 488 -2.32 -10.22 -3.73
N PRO A 489 -1.76 -9.00 -3.85
CA PRO A 489 -1.13 -8.33 -2.70
C PRO A 489 -2.12 -8.05 -1.56
N LEU A 490 -1.58 -7.86 -0.36
CA LEU A 490 -2.35 -7.41 0.81
C LEU A 490 -2.57 -5.89 0.70
N MET A 491 -3.77 -5.41 0.99
CA MET A 491 -4.08 -3.98 0.98
C MET A 491 -3.30 -3.25 2.09
N PRO A 492 -2.56 -2.16 1.79
CA PRO A 492 -1.99 -1.29 2.82
C PRO A 492 -3.06 -0.62 3.71
N PHE A 493 -2.75 -0.41 4.97
CA PHE A 493 -3.62 0.27 5.93
C PHE A 493 -3.53 1.78 5.75
N ARG A 494 -4.68 2.42 5.54
CA ARG A 494 -4.82 3.88 5.46
C ARG A 494 -5.14 4.51 6.82
N ASP A 495 -5.14 5.84 6.87
CA ASP A 495 -5.55 6.63 8.02
C ASP A 495 -7.09 6.74 8.15
N ALA A 496 -7.54 7.25 9.30
CA ALA A 496 -8.94 7.45 9.68
C ALA A 496 -9.50 8.83 9.27
N GLY A 497 -8.75 9.63 8.52
CA GLY A 497 -9.15 10.95 8.03
C GLY A 497 -10.19 10.89 6.91
N TYR A 498 -10.76 12.06 6.63
CA TYR A 498 -11.78 12.25 5.58
C TYR A 498 -11.17 12.52 4.20
N SER A 499 -9.90 12.94 4.15
CA SER A 499 -9.18 13.22 2.91
C SER A 499 -8.84 11.93 2.16
N GLN A 500 -8.39 12.04 0.91
CA GLN A 500 -7.77 10.91 0.22
C GLN A 500 -6.50 10.48 0.96
N ALA A 501 -6.23 9.16 0.98
CA ALA A 501 -5.09 8.64 1.69
C ALA A 501 -3.82 8.88 0.86
N ASP A 502 -2.94 9.72 1.36
CA ASP A 502 -1.61 10.05 0.81
C ASP A 502 -0.47 9.31 1.52
N TYR A 503 -0.79 8.60 2.61
CA TYR A 503 0.16 7.86 3.42
C TYR A 503 -0.43 6.52 3.89
N VAL A 504 0.33 5.44 3.71
CA VAL A 504 -0.11 4.08 4.02
C VAL A 504 0.91 3.31 4.84
N LEU A 505 0.41 2.35 5.62
CA LEU A 505 1.20 1.42 6.42
C LEU A 505 1.01 0.01 5.93
N ASN A 506 2.10 -0.74 5.80
CA ASN A 506 2.05 -2.13 5.39
C ASN A 506 2.03 -3.07 6.60
N VAL A 507 1.68 -4.34 6.39
CA VAL A 507 1.76 -5.38 7.44
C VAL A 507 3.15 -5.44 8.06
N GLN A 508 4.20 -5.21 7.26
CA GLN A 508 5.58 -5.12 7.76
C GLN A 508 5.74 -4.04 8.85
N ASP A 509 5.17 -2.85 8.65
CA ASP A 509 5.31 -1.74 9.59
C ASP A 509 4.62 -2.05 10.92
N VAL A 510 3.45 -2.67 10.86
CA VAL A 510 2.71 -3.13 12.05
C VAL A 510 3.51 -4.18 12.81
N VAL A 511 4.02 -5.21 12.12
CA VAL A 511 4.76 -6.31 12.75
C VAL A 511 6.06 -5.81 13.39
N TYR A 512 6.81 -4.93 12.71
CA TYR A 512 8.02 -4.33 13.30
C TYR A 512 7.71 -3.38 14.46
N GLY A 513 6.63 -2.59 14.36
CA GLY A 513 6.18 -1.72 15.46
C GLY A 513 5.78 -2.49 16.71
N VAL A 514 4.94 -3.53 16.56
CA VAL A 514 4.53 -4.41 17.67
C VAL A 514 5.72 -5.16 18.26
N TRP A 515 6.61 -5.69 17.41
CA TRP A 515 7.84 -6.34 17.87
C TRP A 515 8.72 -5.40 18.69
N LYS A 516 9.03 -4.21 18.18
CA LYS A 516 9.87 -3.24 18.89
C LYS A 516 9.21 -2.80 20.21
N ALA A 517 7.90 -2.59 20.22
CA ALA A 517 7.17 -2.29 21.45
C ALA A 517 7.27 -3.43 22.49
N LYS A 518 7.25 -4.69 22.06
CA LYS A 518 7.49 -5.84 22.95
C LYS A 518 8.92 -5.84 23.49
N GLU A 519 9.93 -5.68 22.63
CA GLU A 519 11.35 -5.70 23.03
C GLU A 519 11.67 -4.56 24.02
N GLU A 520 11.03 -3.40 23.84
CA GLU A 520 11.17 -2.23 24.73
C GLU A 520 10.28 -2.32 25.99
N GLY A 521 9.52 -3.39 26.18
CA GLY A 521 8.63 -3.58 27.34
C GLY A 521 7.43 -2.63 27.37
N LEU A 522 7.04 -2.08 26.22
CA LEU A 522 5.91 -1.16 26.06
C LEU A 522 4.59 -1.89 25.81
N CYS A 523 4.63 -3.11 25.29
CA CYS A 523 3.46 -3.92 25.01
C CYS A 523 3.69 -5.38 25.40
N GLY A 524 2.74 -5.96 26.13
CA GLY A 524 2.77 -7.35 26.53
C GLY A 524 1.39 -7.84 26.93
N LEU A 525 1.08 -9.10 26.62
CA LEU A 525 -0.23 -9.69 26.90
C LEU A 525 -0.35 -10.26 28.32
N ARG A 526 0.76 -10.41 29.05
CA ARG A 526 0.77 -11.00 30.40
C ARG A 526 -0.09 -10.19 31.38
N ASP A 527 0.01 -8.86 31.31
CA ASP A 527 -0.68 -7.94 32.20
C ASP A 527 -1.81 -7.17 31.48
N PHE A 528 -2.17 -7.62 30.27
CA PHE A 528 -3.22 -7.00 29.47
C PHE A 528 -4.60 -7.48 29.93
N SER A 529 -5.48 -6.53 30.28
CA SER A 529 -6.87 -6.80 30.63
C SER A 529 -7.79 -6.47 29.46
N LEU A 530 -8.34 -7.50 28.82
CA LEU A 530 -9.30 -7.33 27.73
C LEU A 530 -10.57 -6.62 28.19
N GLU A 531 -11.09 -6.98 29.38
CA GLU A 531 -12.29 -6.36 29.94
C GLU A 531 -12.09 -4.86 30.18
N GLU A 532 -10.92 -4.46 30.71
CA GLU A 532 -10.60 -3.05 30.93
C GLU A 532 -10.48 -2.29 29.60
N TYR A 533 -9.80 -2.89 28.62
CA TYR A 533 -9.58 -2.31 27.30
C TYR A 533 -10.92 -2.04 26.59
N GLU A 534 -11.78 -3.06 26.46
CA GLU A 534 -13.08 -2.95 25.76
C GLU A 534 -14.08 -2.08 26.53
N ARG A 535 -13.98 -2.05 27.86
CA ARG A 535 -14.81 -1.18 28.68
C ARG A 535 -14.50 0.30 28.43
N PHE A 536 -13.22 0.68 28.44
CA PHE A 536 -12.84 2.09 28.44
C PHE A 536 -12.60 2.70 27.06
N GLU A 537 -12.49 1.89 26.01
CA GLU A 537 -12.51 2.41 24.63
C GLU A 537 -13.87 3.01 24.24
N ARG A 538 -14.94 2.64 24.94
CA ARG A 538 -16.28 3.16 24.68
C ARG A 538 -16.42 4.64 25.08
N VAL A 539 -17.12 5.39 24.24
CA VAL A 539 -17.43 6.82 24.45
C VAL A 539 -18.18 7.09 25.74
N ASP A 540 -19.16 6.26 26.08
CA ASP A 540 -19.94 6.41 27.31
C ASP A 540 -19.16 6.00 28.58
N MET A 541 -17.96 5.44 28.42
CA MET A 541 -17.10 4.99 29.51
C MET A 541 -15.83 5.83 29.68
N GLY A 542 -15.52 6.72 28.74
CA GLY A 542 -14.40 7.66 28.83
C GLY A 542 -13.55 7.78 27.57
N ASP A 543 -13.71 6.86 26.60
CA ASP A 543 -12.95 6.79 25.34
C ASP A 543 -11.44 7.00 25.53
N PHE A 544 -10.81 6.02 26.18
CA PHE A 544 -9.37 6.03 26.42
C PHE A 544 -8.72 4.65 26.30
N ASN A 545 -7.45 4.65 25.86
CA ASN A 545 -6.62 3.45 25.82
C ASN A 545 -5.22 3.77 26.35
N TRP A 546 -4.64 2.79 27.06
CA TRP A 546 -3.21 2.79 27.34
C TRP A 546 -2.45 2.41 26.06
N LEU A 547 -1.53 3.27 25.64
CA LEU A 547 -0.65 3.00 24.50
C LEU A 547 0.64 2.30 24.94
N THR A 548 1.14 2.70 26.10
CA THR A 548 2.32 2.14 26.78
C THR A 548 2.05 2.22 28.29
N PRO A 549 2.84 1.58 29.16
CA PRO A 549 2.66 1.73 30.61
C PRO A 549 2.83 3.19 31.10
N GLN A 550 3.41 4.08 30.28
CA GLN A 550 3.66 5.48 30.63
C GLN A 550 2.68 6.47 29.97
N PHE A 551 1.99 6.09 28.90
CA PHE A 551 1.11 6.98 28.14
C PHE A 551 -0.30 6.42 27.96
N LEU A 552 -1.27 7.27 28.29
CA LEU A 552 -2.69 7.06 28.02
C LEU A 552 -3.19 8.15 27.05
N ALA A 553 -3.88 7.74 25.99
CA ALA A 553 -4.56 8.63 25.06
C ALA A 553 -6.07 8.57 25.30
N PHE A 554 -6.73 9.73 25.32
CA PHE A 554 -8.17 9.81 25.56
C PHE A 554 -8.85 10.95 24.79
N ALA A 555 -10.17 10.88 24.62
CA ALA A 555 -10.98 11.98 24.12
C ALA A 555 -11.24 13.03 25.20
N SER A 556 -11.46 14.29 24.80
CA SER A 556 -11.68 15.38 25.75
C SER A 556 -12.99 15.16 26.52
N PRO A 557 -12.97 15.19 27.87
CA PRO A 557 -14.18 15.31 28.67
C PRO A 557 -14.98 16.56 28.27
N GLN A 558 -16.29 16.50 28.45
CA GLN A 558 -17.21 17.60 28.17
C GLN A 558 -18.05 17.85 29.42
N HIS A 559 -17.78 18.95 30.12
CA HIS A 559 -18.52 19.31 31.33
C HIS A 559 -18.36 20.81 31.68
N PRO A 560 -19.40 21.64 31.50
CA PRO A 560 -19.40 23.02 31.98
C PRO A 560 -19.60 23.08 33.50
N PRO A 561 -19.06 24.10 34.21
CA PRO A 561 -18.27 25.22 33.68
C PRO A 561 -16.84 24.81 33.28
N ILE A 562 -16.27 25.53 32.30
CA ILE A 562 -14.93 25.21 31.73
C ILE A 562 -13.79 26.02 32.35
N ALA A 563 -14.10 27.14 33.01
CA ALA A 563 -13.10 28.03 33.58
C ALA A 563 -12.36 27.36 34.76
N PRO A 564 -11.01 27.48 34.85
CA PRO A 564 -10.26 27.00 36.01
C PRO A 564 -10.72 27.68 37.30
N ILE A 565 -10.95 26.89 38.34
CA ILE A 565 -11.23 27.38 39.69
C ILE A 565 -9.88 27.55 40.41
N PRO A 566 -9.51 28.77 40.85
CA PRO A 566 -8.28 29.01 41.60
C PRO A 566 -8.27 28.27 42.94
N THR A 567 -7.11 27.76 43.37
CA THR A 567 -6.94 27.05 44.65
C THR A 567 -7.28 27.90 45.88
N SER A 568 -7.19 29.22 45.78
CA SER A 568 -7.58 30.17 46.83
C SER A 568 -9.09 30.40 46.93
N SER A 569 -9.88 29.95 45.93
CA SER A 569 -11.33 30.14 45.91
C SER A 569 -12.03 29.15 46.84
N PRO A 570 -13.06 29.59 47.61
CA PRO A 570 -13.91 28.67 48.39
C PRO A 570 -14.55 27.58 47.53
N LEU A 571 -14.80 27.86 46.23
CA LEU A 571 -15.34 26.88 45.31
C LEU A 571 -14.40 25.69 45.07
N TYR A 572 -13.08 25.89 45.17
CA TYR A 572 -12.11 24.81 45.00
C TYR A 572 -12.25 23.74 46.08
N ALA A 573 -12.53 24.13 47.32
CA ALA A 573 -12.73 23.21 48.43
C ALA A 573 -13.98 22.33 48.27
N THR A 574 -14.90 22.68 47.36
CA THR A 574 -16.10 21.88 47.06
C THR A 574 -15.86 20.81 46.00
N LEU A 575 -14.70 20.84 45.32
CA LEU A 575 -14.36 19.84 44.30
C LEU A 575 -14.10 18.47 44.94
N PRO A 576 -14.44 17.37 44.24
CA PRO A 576 -14.21 16.02 44.76
C PRO A 576 -12.70 15.74 44.83
N THR A 577 -12.18 15.58 46.05
CA THR A 577 -10.76 15.29 46.33
C THR A 577 -10.46 13.82 46.59
N THR A 578 -11.51 12.97 46.66
CA THR A 578 -11.37 11.52 46.87
C THR A 578 -12.16 10.74 45.82
N LEU A 579 -11.75 9.49 45.57
CA LEU A 579 -12.46 8.60 44.64
C LEU A 579 -13.93 8.37 45.02
N ALA A 580 -14.23 8.27 46.32
CA ALA A 580 -15.60 8.14 46.79
C ALA A 580 -16.43 9.38 46.45
N ALA A 581 -15.87 10.58 46.66
CA ALA A 581 -16.52 11.85 46.32
C ALA A 581 -16.72 12.00 44.80
N VAL A 582 -15.76 11.57 43.97
CA VAL A 582 -15.94 11.56 42.50
C VAL A 582 -17.11 10.68 42.10
N LYS A 583 -17.21 9.46 42.65
CA LYS A 583 -18.29 8.52 42.32
C LYS A 583 -19.67 9.06 42.72
N SER A 584 -19.77 9.70 43.88
CA SER A 584 -21.02 10.29 44.40
C SER A 584 -21.37 11.66 43.80
N SER A 585 -20.46 12.29 43.04
CA SER A 585 -20.69 13.61 42.46
C SER A 585 -21.77 13.61 41.37
N SER A 586 -22.19 14.79 40.92
CA SER A 586 -23.10 14.97 39.77
C SER A 586 -22.39 14.93 38.41
N LEU A 587 -21.09 14.62 38.37
CA LEU A 587 -20.32 14.58 37.12
C LEU A 587 -20.87 13.52 36.14
N PRO A 588 -20.75 13.75 34.82
CA PRO A 588 -21.07 12.73 33.82
C PRO A 588 -20.27 11.45 34.05
N GLN A 589 -20.89 10.30 33.81
CA GLN A 589 -20.26 9.00 34.02
C GLN A 589 -18.90 8.82 33.29
N PRO A 590 -18.73 9.23 32.02
CA PRO A 590 -17.43 9.15 31.35
C PRO A 590 -16.34 9.94 32.08
N PHE A 591 -16.69 11.13 32.59
CA PHE A 591 -15.72 11.97 33.29
C PHE A 591 -15.36 11.40 34.67
N LYS A 592 -16.34 10.85 35.39
CA LYS A 592 -16.10 10.11 36.63
C LYS A 592 -15.12 8.94 36.42
N ASN A 593 -15.33 8.17 35.34
CA ASN A 593 -14.47 7.05 34.99
C ASN A 593 -13.03 7.51 34.74
N VAL A 594 -12.83 8.56 33.94
CA VAL A 594 -11.51 9.16 33.68
C VAL A 594 -10.82 9.57 34.99
N LEU A 595 -11.50 10.35 35.84
CA LEU A 595 -10.93 10.82 37.11
C LEU A 595 -10.58 9.66 38.05
N CYS A 596 -11.48 8.67 38.15
CA CYS A 596 -11.25 7.49 38.98
C CYS A 596 -10.07 6.67 38.47
N HIS A 597 -9.98 6.46 37.16
CA HIS A 597 -8.92 5.66 36.54
C HIS A 597 -7.55 6.33 36.69
N PHE A 598 -7.48 7.63 36.45
CA PHE A 598 -6.20 8.34 36.47
C PHE A 598 -5.61 8.39 37.88
N SER A 599 -6.48 8.57 38.87
CA SER A 599 -6.09 8.54 40.28
C SER A 599 -5.65 7.15 40.74
N SER A 600 -6.25 6.06 40.23
CA SER A 600 -5.89 4.69 40.61
C SER A 600 -4.66 4.15 39.86
N ARG A 601 -4.36 4.68 38.67
CA ARG A 601 -3.29 4.20 37.78
C ARG A 601 -2.06 5.11 37.73
N ASN A 602 -1.83 5.89 38.80
CA ASN A 602 -0.60 6.67 38.99
C ASN A 602 -0.32 7.70 37.86
N ILE A 603 -1.37 8.26 37.25
CA ILE A 603 -1.24 9.37 36.29
C ILE A 603 -0.94 10.65 37.08
N GLY A 604 0.17 11.31 36.75
CA GLY A 604 0.62 12.53 37.43
C GLY A 604 0.49 13.81 36.61
N LEU A 605 0.17 13.69 35.32
CA LEU A 605 0.04 14.80 34.40
C LEU A 605 -1.03 14.52 33.35
N VAL A 606 -1.90 15.49 33.13
CA VAL A 606 -2.82 15.59 32.00
C VAL A 606 -2.36 16.71 31.08
N VAL A 607 -2.22 16.42 29.79
CA VAL A 607 -1.89 17.41 28.76
C VAL A 607 -3.08 17.58 27.81
N ARG A 608 -3.59 18.81 27.73
CA ARG A 608 -4.71 19.18 26.85
C ARG A 608 -4.19 19.90 25.60
N LEU A 609 -4.63 19.44 24.43
CA LEU A 609 -4.21 19.94 23.12
C LEU A 609 -5.31 20.67 22.34
N ASN A 610 -6.54 20.67 22.85
CA ASN A 610 -7.70 21.33 22.25
C ASN A 610 -8.25 22.46 23.15
N SER A 611 -9.15 23.25 22.58
CA SER A 611 -9.92 24.26 23.33
C SER A 611 -10.64 23.65 24.54
N GLU A 612 -10.94 24.49 25.51
CA GLU A 612 -11.44 24.09 26.83
C GLU A 612 -12.89 23.59 26.75
N LEU A 613 -13.09 22.31 27.08
CA LEU A 613 -14.42 21.69 27.17
C LEU A 613 -14.79 21.25 28.60
N TYR A 614 -13.86 21.41 29.54
CA TYR A 614 -14.03 21.08 30.96
C TYR A 614 -13.09 21.91 31.83
N CYS A 615 -13.45 22.04 33.12
CA CYS A 615 -12.60 22.68 34.13
C CYS A 615 -11.42 21.79 34.52
N PRO A 616 -10.15 22.23 34.35
CA PRO A 616 -8.98 21.44 34.73
C PRO A 616 -8.85 21.25 36.25
N SER A 617 -9.55 22.05 37.06
CA SER A 617 -9.45 21.99 38.52
C SER A 617 -9.88 20.65 39.10
N TYR A 618 -10.77 19.90 38.43
CA TYR A 618 -11.15 18.53 38.83
C TYR A 618 -9.97 17.55 38.86
N PHE A 619 -9.00 17.71 37.95
CA PHE A 619 -7.76 16.91 37.97
C PHE A 619 -6.82 17.39 39.08
N THR A 620 -6.63 18.71 39.19
CA THR A 620 -5.72 19.28 40.21
C THR A 620 -6.17 19.00 41.64
N ALA A 621 -7.50 18.96 41.89
CA ALA A 621 -8.07 18.65 43.20
C ALA A 621 -7.79 17.19 43.63
N LEU A 622 -7.52 16.30 42.67
CA LEU A 622 -7.09 14.92 42.89
C LEU A 622 -5.56 14.78 42.90
N GLY A 623 -4.81 15.89 42.87
CA GLY A 623 -3.35 15.90 42.86
C GLY A 623 -2.72 15.58 41.50
N ILE A 624 -3.49 15.64 40.42
CA ILE A 624 -3.00 15.41 39.06
C ILE A 624 -2.68 16.76 38.41
N ASN A 625 -1.45 16.95 37.94
CA ASN A 625 -1.08 18.19 37.26
C ASN A 625 -1.83 18.30 35.93
N HIS A 626 -2.15 19.52 35.52
CA HIS A 626 -2.82 19.79 34.25
C HIS A 626 -2.05 20.87 33.49
N LEU A 627 -1.82 20.64 32.20
CA LEU A 627 -1.11 21.56 31.33
C LEU A 627 -1.79 21.72 29.97
N ASP A 628 -1.96 22.97 29.56
CA ASP A 628 -2.41 23.32 28.22
C ASP A 628 -1.23 23.47 27.26
N MET A 629 -1.29 22.73 26.15
CA MET A 629 -0.37 22.79 25.01
C MET A 629 -1.20 22.83 23.72
N ILE A 630 -2.12 23.78 23.64
CA ILE A 630 -3.16 23.87 22.61
C ILE A 630 -2.57 24.27 21.25
N PHE A 631 -3.01 23.60 20.19
CA PHE A 631 -2.77 23.97 18.80
C PHE A 631 -3.93 23.50 17.90
N ASP A 632 -4.02 24.08 16.70
CA ASP A 632 -5.18 23.97 15.81
C ASP A 632 -5.45 22.55 15.35
N ASP A 633 -6.74 22.22 15.18
CA ASP A 633 -7.15 20.87 14.85
C ASP A 633 -6.69 20.44 13.46
N GLY A 634 -6.12 19.24 13.39
CA GLY A 634 -5.58 18.68 12.16
C GLY A 634 -4.37 19.41 11.57
N THR A 635 -3.73 20.30 12.35
CA THR A 635 -2.40 20.85 12.02
C THR A 635 -1.29 20.04 12.70
N CYS A 636 -0.05 20.21 12.23
CA CYS A 636 1.13 19.64 12.89
C CYS A 636 1.64 20.57 14.02
N PRO A 637 2.02 20.04 15.19
CA PRO A 637 2.53 20.87 16.28
C PRO A 637 3.88 21.52 15.90
N PRO A 638 4.09 22.81 16.23
CA PRO A 638 5.40 23.45 16.03
C PRO A 638 6.51 22.70 16.78
N LEU A 639 7.69 22.59 16.19
CA LEU A 639 8.81 21.83 16.78
C LEU A 639 9.19 22.32 18.18
N ALA A 640 9.02 23.61 18.49
CA ALA A 640 9.22 24.15 19.83
C ALA A 640 8.26 23.54 20.86
N LEU A 641 6.99 23.33 20.48
CA LEU A 641 5.97 22.68 21.30
C LEU A 641 6.30 21.19 21.49
N VAL A 642 6.74 20.51 20.43
CA VAL A 642 7.20 19.12 20.49
C VAL A 642 8.38 18.96 21.46
N LYS A 643 9.41 19.80 21.35
CA LYS A 643 10.58 19.80 22.26
C LYS A 643 10.17 20.04 23.71
N LYS A 644 9.23 20.97 23.95
CA LYS A 644 8.68 21.22 25.29
C LYS A 644 7.96 19.98 25.83
N PHE A 645 7.13 19.34 25.01
CA PHE A 645 6.42 18.12 25.41
C PHE A 645 7.40 16.99 25.73
N ILE A 646 8.40 16.74 24.88
CA ILE A 646 9.40 15.69 25.10
C ILE A 646 10.14 15.91 26.43
N LYS A 647 10.59 17.13 26.72
CA LYS A 647 11.29 17.45 27.98
C LYS A 647 10.39 17.18 29.19
N LEU A 648 9.15 17.67 29.15
CA LEU A 648 8.17 17.51 30.22
C LEU A 648 7.82 16.03 30.44
N ALA A 649 7.60 15.30 29.36
CA ALA A 649 7.25 13.89 29.41
C ALA A 649 8.42 13.07 29.96
N HIS A 650 9.63 13.35 29.50
CA HIS A 650 10.84 12.70 30.00
C HIS A 650 10.98 12.91 31.51
N GLU A 651 10.92 14.15 32.01
CA GLU A 651 11.01 14.45 33.45
C GLU A 651 9.91 13.75 34.27
N THR A 652 8.67 13.74 33.76
CA THR A 652 7.53 13.14 34.47
C THR A 652 7.68 11.62 34.58
N ILE A 653 8.19 10.97 33.53
CA ILE A 653 8.36 9.52 33.48
C ILE A 653 9.61 9.08 34.25
N THR A 654 10.76 9.73 34.02
CA THR A 654 12.05 9.26 34.55
C THR A 654 12.33 9.78 35.96
N THR A 655 11.94 11.02 36.28
CA THR A 655 12.21 11.63 37.59
C THR A 655 11.03 11.44 38.54
N LYS A 656 9.79 11.66 38.08
CA LYS A 656 8.59 11.59 38.94
C LYS A 656 7.97 10.19 39.01
N HIS A 657 8.36 9.28 38.11
CA HIS A 657 7.79 7.94 37.98
C HIS A 657 6.25 7.96 37.89
N LYS A 658 5.72 8.91 37.13
CA LYS A 658 4.28 9.07 36.89
C LYS A 658 3.96 8.85 35.42
N ALA A 659 2.77 8.28 35.17
CA ALA A 659 2.21 8.20 33.82
C ALA A 659 1.61 9.53 33.37
N ILE A 660 1.43 9.69 32.07
CA ILE A 660 0.93 10.91 31.43
C ILE A 660 -0.30 10.56 30.59
N ALA A 661 -1.37 11.32 30.79
CA ALA A 661 -2.56 11.26 29.96
C ALA A 661 -2.57 12.45 29.00
N VAL A 662 -2.77 12.21 27.71
CA VAL A 662 -2.78 13.26 26.67
C VAL A 662 -4.08 13.18 25.89
N HIS A 663 -4.74 14.32 25.70
CA HIS A 663 -5.94 14.38 24.87
C HIS A 663 -5.98 15.60 23.94
N CYS A 664 -6.69 15.40 22.84
CA CYS A 664 -7.24 16.47 22.01
C CYS A 664 -8.77 16.30 21.99
N LYS A 665 -9.45 16.64 20.89
CA LYS A 665 -10.90 16.42 20.76
C LYS A 665 -11.26 14.92 20.84
N ALA A 666 -10.70 14.10 19.94
CA ALA A 666 -10.94 12.66 19.86
C ALA A 666 -9.80 11.78 20.43
N GLY A 667 -8.68 12.40 20.83
CA GLY A 667 -7.51 11.66 21.32
C GLY A 667 -6.75 10.87 20.25
N LEU A 668 -6.85 11.27 18.97
CA LEU A 668 -6.29 10.54 17.82
C LEU A 668 -5.12 11.29 17.13
N GLY A 669 -5.42 12.35 16.37
CA GLY A 669 -4.43 13.07 15.55
C GLY A 669 -3.36 13.81 16.34
N ARG A 670 -3.73 14.95 16.95
CA ARG A 670 -2.82 15.80 17.76
C ARG A 670 -2.15 15.05 18.91
N THR A 671 -2.91 14.20 19.60
CA THR A 671 -2.41 13.33 20.66
C THR A 671 -1.34 12.37 20.13
N GLY A 672 -1.59 11.72 19.00
CA GLY A 672 -0.64 10.81 18.35
C GLY A 672 0.66 11.49 17.93
N CYS A 673 0.60 12.74 17.46
CA CYS A 673 1.79 13.50 17.07
C CYS A 673 2.78 13.67 18.24
N LEU A 674 2.29 14.08 19.42
CA LEU A 674 3.16 14.33 20.58
C LEU A 674 3.65 13.04 21.24
N ILE A 675 2.76 12.07 21.44
CA ILE A 675 3.15 10.77 22.03
C ILE A 675 4.12 10.05 21.09
N GLY A 676 3.82 10.01 19.78
CA GLY A 676 4.66 9.40 18.76
C GLY A 676 6.06 10.02 18.73
N ALA A 677 6.16 11.35 18.76
CA ALA A 677 7.45 12.05 18.80
C ALA A 677 8.29 11.67 20.03
N TYR A 678 7.67 11.53 21.21
CA TYR A 678 8.38 11.06 22.40
C TYR A 678 8.85 9.61 22.28
N LEU A 679 8.00 8.72 21.75
CA LEU A 679 8.34 7.30 21.59
C LEU A 679 9.45 7.09 20.55
N ILE A 680 9.47 7.87 19.47
CA ILE A 680 10.60 7.94 18.53
C ILE A 680 11.86 8.40 19.27
N TYR A 681 11.80 9.52 20.00
CA TYR A 681 12.95 10.06 20.73
C TYR A 681 13.54 9.07 21.74
N ARG A 682 12.68 8.35 22.49
CA ARG A 682 13.12 7.49 23.60
C ARG A 682 13.51 6.07 23.16
N HIS A 683 12.83 5.51 22.17
CA HIS A 683 12.92 4.09 21.81
C HIS A 683 13.34 3.84 20.36
N GLY A 684 13.56 4.88 19.54
CA GLY A 684 14.09 4.72 18.19
C GLY A 684 13.14 3.99 17.23
N PHE A 685 11.83 4.18 17.39
CA PHE A 685 10.86 3.78 16.37
C PHE A 685 11.07 4.58 15.08
N THR A 686 10.81 3.97 13.93
CA THR A 686 10.55 4.74 12.71
C THR A 686 9.15 5.36 12.77
N ALA A 687 8.86 6.34 11.91
CA ALA A 687 7.53 6.93 11.82
C ALA A 687 6.45 5.88 11.53
N ASN A 688 6.68 5.02 10.52
CA ASN A 688 5.74 3.97 10.13
C ASN A 688 5.47 3.01 11.29
N GLU A 689 6.53 2.54 11.97
CA GLU A 689 6.41 1.61 13.09
C GLU A 689 5.63 2.20 14.25
N ILE A 690 5.87 3.48 14.61
CA ILE A 690 5.18 4.08 15.76
C ILE A 690 3.72 4.38 15.46
N ILE A 691 3.39 4.82 14.24
CA ILE A 691 2.01 5.03 13.85
C ILE A 691 1.28 3.69 13.87
N ALA A 692 1.88 2.66 13.30
CA ALA A 692 1.31 1.31 13.27
C ALA A 692 1.09 0.75 14.68
N PHE A 693 2.07 0.89 15.58
CA PHE A 693 1.95 0.46 16.97
C PHE A 693 0.86 1.24 17.72
N MET A 694 0.81 2.57 17.57
CA MET A 694 -0.24 3.37 18.19
C MET A 694 -1.62 2.97 17.68
N ARG A 695 -1.79 2.72 16.37
CA ARG A 695 -3.05 2.22 15.79
C ARG A 695 -3.42 0.80 16.27
N PHE A 696 -2.41 -0.04 16.52
CA PHE A 696 -2.60 -1.35 17.13
C PHE A 696 -3.08 -1.28 18.60
N MET A 697 -2.75 -0.21 19.32
CA MET A 697 -3.22 0.02 20.70
C MET A 697 -4.48 0.89 20.80
N ARG A 698 -4.69 1.81 19.85
CA ARG A 698 -5.85 2.69 19.73
C ARG A 698 -6.05 3.02 18.24
N PRO A 699 -7.04 2.44 17.56
CA PRO A 699 -7.29 2.67 16.15
C PRO A 699 -7.45 4.16 15.79
N GLY A 700 -7.07 4.52 14.57
CA GLY A 700 -7.22 5.88 14.03
C GLY A 700 -6.22 6.94 14.52
N MET A 701 -5.26 6.59 15.38
CA MET A 701 -4.22 7.54 15.80
C MET A 701 -3.35 8.03 14.63
N VAL A 702 -2.94 9.31 14.72
CA VAL A 702 -2.24 10.07 13.66
C VAL A 702 -3.10 10.12 12.38
N ALA A 703 -3.97 11.11 12.32
CA ALA A 703 -4.88 11.37 11.21
C ALA A 703 -4.72 12.83 10.73
N PRO A 704 -4.58 13.07 9.41
CA PRO A 704 -4.66 14.39 8.81
C PRO A 704 -6.07 15.01 8.92
N SER A 705 -6.15 16.33 8.88
CA SER A 705 -7.44 17.06 8.94
C SER A 705 -8.31 16.88 7.71
N ALA A 706 -9.62 17.04 7.89
CA ALA A 706 -10.60 17.19 6.82
C ALA A 706 -10.49 18.51 6.03
N ASN A 707 -9.74 19.50 6.55
CA ASN A 707 -9.54 20.79 5.88
C ASN A 707 -8.22 20.78 5.10
N GLY A 708 -8.33 20.52 3.79
CA GLY A 708 -7.28 20.35 2.77
C GLY A 708 -6.10 21.34 2.73
N GLY A 709 -5.24 21.35 3.75
CA GLY A 709 -4.03 22.18 3.77
C GLY A 709 -2.89 21.68 4.66
N GLY A 710 -2.92 20.43 5.13
CA GLY A 710 -1.94 19.94 6.11
C GLY A 710 -0.93 18.99 5.50
N LYS A 711 0.32 19.45 5.34
CA LYS A 711 1.52 18.62 5.17
C LYS A 711 1.44 17.38 6.07
N THR A 712 1.79 16.21 5.53
CA THR A 712 1.96 14.96 6.27
C THR A 712 2.80 15.19 7.54
N ALA A 713 2.32 14.67 8.67
CA ALA A 713 2.86 14.90 10.02
C ALA A 713 4.15 14.12 10.32
#